data_AF-A0A2P1PTZ1-F1
#
_entry.id   AF-A0A2P1PTZ1-F1
#
_cell.length_a   1.000
_cell.length_b   1.000
_cell.length_c   1.000
_cell.angle_alpha   90.00
_cell.angle_beta   90.00
_cell.angle_gamma   90.00
#
_symmetry.space_group_name_H-M   'P 1'
#
loop_
_entity.id
_entity.type
_entity.pdbx_description
1 polymer ?
#
loop_
_entity_poly.entity_id
_entity_poly.type
_entity_poly.pdbx_seq_one_letter_code
_entity_poly.pdbx_strand_id
1 'polypeptide(L)'
;MLQIRSLIVLGRLVLLVLCTSLATQALAALRLDHPRIWINSADLPRLQAWANPSNPIYQQGIRQLAVQGAQLMDSGALDAGDNAGSTWTLYTTEDYAALFALMSLIDPDTSARPQWATRGRAMLMRIMDSVDTCQRANPPISTGRFCQLSFPVSDRSRWSGHSIALAADWLQASRDASANPILSGADIAKIRRVFLIWSRLSMEAYPNPYNNPPEFSLPVGTIGEPLLRLDTDLRRHRLRFSGNNYFAGHMRNMSMRALAIDPSADVPDANTPATYLRLNGNGQPVVVPLASEAGALQQVLSDTLKGWLFVQDYLLRHDSRGGLPQEGLEYMPTSIGIPGQLLLALDSAGLADLNAQAQFGQQVGALNNNPFYALIPEAILQSMSPQSVESANYGRVFKPAWYGDGEHYYFMDPVDILGALAIWSDRYGDTATGDRIRWALRMLPPDGSTGLPGRTRANGNPGDVVSSIVYFLVFDPTRAASGANPTDPRPGMPTVFWSEGMGRLLARTDWTDNASWFNFRLSYNAVDHQQGDGGMFELYRRGEWLTKGTIGYGNEGGSSDYKNTLTVANTIASGLTLTNFLGNRLLRGAQMPQGRSLSDPSVERRSQGPDYHYLRGDMTPLYNAYYPPSDPTPAASRALDVQEVSRDILWLRPDQIVVYDRARTLTANRAKRFWLNLPDNLPSVPTINGNRVIGHTPGGQWLQVSSVLPTARTLSIVTTDPFLPAAVNGFALGDEDSFIQTRTGSGGEEKYATRLQIEATGAPLDTRFLTVLDGTDANAAIEPTDLLQSIADSGCVTPAGSVEGLARADQAIWFARDRSLAPTCLILPAPTRIQRMLITGLVPNAGYGLSIQSQGVEDRWVLSAGGSWQADAAGVLRVNRGPAPALRPRLSIDQDTLTFSSRYVGDSATLTLLLQNDGLAPSGPITVAVTSGTDFLLDQTCAAAAGGIAAGGECELRIRFSPQTAGIRRGLLSIQDAGVPTLTISLRGLAEPQPSVLFTNGFEN
;
A
#
# COMPACT_ATOMS: atom_id res chain seq x y z
N MET A 1 -30.53 56.77 -23.08
CA MET A 1 -30.22 55.40 -23.55
C MET A 1 -28.78 55.21 -24.07
N LEU A 2 -28.15 56.20 -24.74
CA LEU A 2 -26.75 56.06 -25.18
C LEU A 2 -25.71 56.00 -24.03
N GLN A 3 -25.93 56.69 -22.91
CA GLN A 3 -25.01 56.66 -21.75
C GLN A 3 -25.01 55.31 -21.01
N ILE A 4 -26.15 54.61 -20.93
CA ILE A 4 -26.26 53.29 -20.27
C ILE A 4 -25.56 52.20 -21.12
N ARG A 5 -25.67 52.26 -22.46
CA ARG A 5 -24.92 51.37 -23.35
C ARG A 5 -23.41 51.58 -23.25
N SER A 6 -22.96 52.83 -23.08
CA SER A 6 -21.55 53.16 -22.94
C SER A 6 -20.98 52.69 -21.59
N LEU A 7 -21.75 52.76 -20.49
CA LEU A 7 -21.39 52.21 -19.17
C LEU A 7 -21.37 50.68 -19.13
N ILE A 8 -22.26 50.01 -19.88
CA ILE A 8 -22.25 48.54 -20.02
C ILE A 8 -21.08 48.07 -20.89
N VAL A 9 -20.71 48.82 -21.93
CA VAL A 9 -19.54 48.52 -22.76
C VAL A 9 -18.24 48.81 -22.01
N LEU A 10 -18.14 49.91 -21.25
CA LEU A 10 -16.99 50.17 -20.36
C LEU A 10 -16.90 49.13 -19.25
N GLY A 11 -18.03 48.76 -18.64
CA GLY A 11 -18.08 47.72 -17.61
C GLY A 11 -17.65 46.35 -18.15
N ARG A 12 -18.02 45.99 -19.38
CA ARG A 12 -17.54 44.77 -20.06
C ARG A 12 -16.08 44.85 -20.47
N LEU A 13 -15.59 46.01 -20.91
CA LEU A 13 -14.16 46.20 -21.23
C LEU A 13 -13.30 46.13 -19.95
N VAL A 14 -13.75 46.73 -18.85
CA VAL A 14 -13.06 46.69 -17.55
C VAL A 14 -13.09 45.28 -16.97
N LEU A 15 -14.19 44.52 -17.12
CA LEU A 15 -14.24 43.10 -16.73
C LEU A 15 -13.34 42.23 -17.62
N LEU A 16 -13.26 42.51 -18.92
CA LEU A 16 -12.38 41.80 -19.86
C LEU A 16 -10.89 42.11 -19.58
N VAL A 17 -10.56 43.36 -19.24
CA VAL A 17 -9.21 43.80 -18.84
C VAL A 17 -8.86 43.26 -17.46
N LEU A 18 -9.81 43.16 -16.51
CA LEU A 18 -9.59 42.51 -15.21
C LEU A 18 -9.41 41.00 -15.34
N CYS A 19 -10.22 40.30 -16.15
CA CYS A 19 -10.05 38.87 -16.43
C CYS A 19 -8.76 38.56 -17.19
N THR A 20 -8.35 39.40 -18.14
CA THR A 20 -7.04 39.27 -18.81
C THR A 20 -5.89 39.64 -17.87
N SER A 21 -6.06 40.59 -16.94
CA SER A 21 -5.04 40.92 -15.92
C SER A 21 -4.86 39.84 -14.85
N LEU A 22 -5.94 39.10 -14.51
CA LEU A 22 -5.87 37.96 -13.61
C LEU A 22 -5.30 36.70 -14.30
N ALA A 23 -5.60 36.49 -15.59
CA ALA A 23 -4.99 35.43 -16.38
C ALA A 23 -3.49 35.69 -16.70
N THR A 24 -3.08 36.95 -16.84
CA THR A 24 -1.68 37.33 -17.09
C THR A 24 -0.83 37.39 -15.82
N GLN A 25 -1.41 37.55 -14.63
CA GLN A 25 -0.69 37.40 -13.36
C GLN A 25 -0.53 35.93 -12.91
N ALA A 26 -1.25 34.99 -13.53
CA ALA A 26 -1.35 33.61 -13.04
C ALA A 26 -0.15 32.69 -13.36
N LEU A 27 0.89 33.16 -14.04
CA LEU A 27 1.91 32.26 -14.62
C LEU A 27 3.34 32.79 -14.53
N ALA A 28 3.62 33.78 -13.67
CA ALA A 28 4.97 34.34 -13.54
C ALA A 28 6.04 33.31 -13.13
N ALA A 29 5.63 32.17 -12.54
CA ALA A 29 6.51 31.07 -12.14
C ALA A 29 6.59 29.90 -13.15
N LEU A 30 5.73 29.86 -14.19
CA LEU A 30 5.75 28.76 -15.16
C LEU A 30 7.02 28.85 -16.01
N ARG A 31 7.76 27.75 -16.09
CA ARG A 31 8.89 27.60 -17.01
C ARG A 31 8.39 27.59 -18.46
N LEU A 32 8.88 28.52 -19.29
CA LEU A 32 8.43 28.65 -20.69
C LEU A 32 9.24 27.82 -21.68
N ASP A 33 10.46 27.40 -21.32
CA ASP A 33 11.23 26.47 -22.13
C ASP A 33 10.71 25.03 -21.98
N HIS A 34 10.77 24.31 -23.10
CA HIS A 34 10.50 22.88 -23.17
C HIS A 34 11.82 22.09 -23.25
N PRO A 35 11.89 20.86 -22.71
CA PRO A 35 10.82 20.16 -21.99
C PRO A 35 10.60 20.78 -20.60
N ARG A 36 9.43 20.57 -20.02
CA ARG A 36 9.09 21.01 -18.65
C ARG A 36 8.19 20.05 -17.88
N ILE A 37 7.71 18.97 -18.49
CA ILE A 37 6.94 17.94 -17.81
C ILE A 37 7.86 16.75 -17.47
N TRP A 38 7.94 16.43 -16.17
CA TRP A 38 8.82 15.46 -15.51
C TRP A 38 10.32 15.80 -15.54
N ILE A 39 10.82 16.11 -16.74
CA ILE A 39 12.18 16.59 -16.98
C ILE A 39 12.13 18.03 -17.47
N ASN A 40 13.20 18.79 -17.22
CA ASN A 40 13.35 20.12 -17.79
C ASN A 40 14.71 20.33 -18.45
N SER A 41 14.91 21.48 -19.09
CA SER A 41 16.17 21.83 -19.78
C SER A 41 17.43 21.63 -18.91
N ALA A 42 17.35 21.83 -17.60
CA ALA A 42 18.47 21.65 -16.68
C ALA A 42 18.79 20.16 -16.43
N ASP A 43 17.84 19.25 -16.65
CA ASP A 43 18.06 17.82 -16.55
C ASP A 43 18.80 17.25 -17.78
N LEU A 44 18.67 17.89 -18.95
CA LEU A 44 19.16 17.35 -20.22
C LEU A 44 20.65 17.02 -20.25
N PRO A 45 21.59 17.87 -19.77
CA PRO A 45 23.00 17.53 -19.78
C PRO A 45 23.31 16.24 -19.00
N ARG A 46 22.66 16.06 -17.84
CA ARG A 46 22.79 14.86 -17.02
C ARG A 46 22.22 13.63 -17.73
N LEU A 47 20.99 13.73 -18.27
CA LEU A 47 20.34 12.61 -18.95
C LEU A 47 21.06 12.21 -20.24
N GLN A 48 21.60 13.17 -21.00
CA GLN A 48 22.45 12.90 -22.17
C GLN A 48 23.75 12.21 -21.76
N ALA A 49 24.36 12.59 -20.63
CA ALA A 49 25.51 11.89 -20.09
C ALA A 49 25.17 10.45 -19.65
N TRP A 50 23.96 10.21 -19.14
CA TRP A 50 23.47 8.87 -18.78
C TRP A 50 23.15 8.01 -20.01
N ALA A 51 22.75 8.63 -21.12
CA ALA A 51 22.44 7.98 -22.38
C ALA A 51 23.73 7.59 -23.13
N ASN A 52 24.49 6.65 -22.58
CA ASN A 52 25.75 6.19 -23.19
C ASN A 52 25.82 4.65 -23.29
N PRO A 53 26.60 4.09 -24.23
CA PRO A 53 26.70 2.65 -24.43
C PRO A 53 27.18 1.83 -23.21
N SER A 54 27.87 2.46 -22.25
CA SER A 54 28.34 1.81 -21.02
C SER A 54 27.26 1.73 -19.93
N ASN A 55 26.17 2.49 -20.05
CA ASN A 55 25.03 2.39 -19.15
C ASN A 55 24.08 1.27 -19.60
N PRO A 56 23.95 0.15 -18.87
CA PRO A 56 23.06 -0.94 -19.27
C PRO A 56 21.58 -0.52 -19.24
N ILE A 57 21.15 0.37 -18.35
CA ILE A 57 19.77 0.87 -18.29
C ILE A 57 19.40 1.63 -19.58
N TYR A 58 20.39 2.26 -20.23
CA TYR A 58 20.22 2.89 -21.54
C TYR A 58 20.42 1.89 -22.68
N GLN A 59 21.64 1.36 -22.82
CA GLN A 59 22.08 0.59 -23.98
C GLN A 59 21.35 -0.74 -24.12
N GLN A 60 21.08 -1.37 -22.98
CA GLN A 60 20.34 -2.61 -22.83
C GLN A 60 18.94 -2.35 -22.26
N GLY A 61 18.42 -1.14 -22.31
CA GLY A 61 17.10 -0.81 -21.81
C GLY A 61 16.37 0.05 -22.83
N ILE A 62 16.18 1.32 -22.48
CA ILE A 62 15.33 2.24 -23.25
C ILE A 62 15.79 2.43 -24.70
N ARG A 63 17.10 2.31 -25.02
CA ARG A 63 17.58 2.39 -26.40
C ARG A 63 17.11 1.19 -27.23
N GLN A 64 17.15 -0.03 -26.66
CA GLN A 64 16.67 -1.22 -27.35
C GLN A 64 15.16 -1.16 -27.57
N LEU A 65 14.44 -0.69 -26.55
CA LEU A 65 12.99 -0.49 -26.63
C LEU A 65 12.64 0.50 -27.76
N ALA A 66 13.38 1.62 -27.88
CA ALA A 66 13.17 2.57 -28.96
C ALA A 66 13.49 2.01 -30.35
N VAL A 67 14.57 1.23 -30.50
CA VAL A 67 14.90 0.58 -31.78
C VAL A 67 13.82 -0.44 -32.17
N GLN A 68 13.35 -1.25 -31.22
CA GLN A 68 12.26 -2.20 -31.46
C GLN A 68 10.96 -1.48 -31.81
N GLY A 69 10.62 -0.41 -31.08
CA GLY A 69 9.49 0.45 -31.38
C GLY A 69 9.56 1.01 -32.80
N ALA A 70 10.73 1.47 -33.27
CA ALA A 70 10.89 1.95 -34.63
C ALA A 70 10.65 0.85 -35.67
N GLN A 71 11.14 -0.37 -35.43
CA GLN A 71 10.89 -1.53 -36.30
C GLN A 71 9.40 -1.91 -36.34
N LEU A 72 8.73 -1.89 -35.19
CA LEU A 72 7.29 -2.13 -35.10
C LEU A 72 6.48 -1.00 -35.78
N MET A 73 6.96 0.24 -35.72
CA MET A 73 6.36 1.37 -36.42
C MET A 73 6.50 1.21 -37.94
N ASP A 74 7.71 0.89 -38.42
CA ASP A 74 8.02 0.77 -39.85
C ASP A 74 7.31 -0.41 -40.51
N SER A 75 7.10 -1.50 -39.76
CA SER A 75 6.32 -2.65 -40.23
C SER A 75 4.80 -2.43 -40.15
N GLY A 76 4.33 -1.34 -39.53
CA GLY A 76 2.91 -1.10 -39.27
C GLY A 76 2.33 -1.91 -38.10
N ALA A 77 3.14 -2.69 -37.38
CA ALA A 77 2.70 -3.53 -36.27
C ALA A 77 2.21 -2.73 -35.06
N LEU A 78 2.84 -1.59 -34.73
CA LEU A 78 2.32 -0.68 -33.69
C LEU A 78 0.90 -0.24 -34.04
N ASP A 79 0.68 0.06 -35.31
CA ASP A 79 -0.60 0.56 -35.76
C ASP A 79 -1.71 -0.48 -35.69
N ALA A 80 -1.39 -1.71 -36.13
CA ALA A 80 -2.31 -2.83 -36.10
C ALA A 80 -2.63 -3.29 -34.67
N GLY A 81 -1.72 -3.12 -33.72
CA GLY A 81 -1.91 -3.55 -32.33
C GLY A 81 -2.48 -2.48 -31.39
N ASP A 82 -2.76 -1.27 -31.89
CA ASP A 82 -3.53 -0.26 -31.15
C ASP A 82 -4.97 -0.19 -31.68
N ASN A 83 -5.89 -0.79 -30.93
CA ASN A 83 -7.32 -0.76 -31.25
C ASN A 83 -7.95 0.64 -31.10
N ALA A 84 -7.22 1.60 -30.53
CA ALA A 84 -7.65 2.95 -30.24
C ALA A 84 -8.96 3.04 -29.45
N GLY A 85 -9.23 1.99 -28.68
CA GLY A 85 -10.36 1.88 -27.78
C GLY A 85 -10.09 2.58 -26.45
N SER A 86 -11.03 2.40 -25.53
CA SER A 86 -10.98 3.00 -24.19
C SER A 86 -10.38 2.09 -23.11
N THR A 87 -10.10 0.84 -23.45
CA THR A 87 -9.63 -0.23 -22.56
C THR A 87 -8.21 -0.68 -22.93
N TRP A 88 -7.80 -1.87 -22.48
CA TRP A 88 -6.44 -2.37 -22.66
C TRP A 88 -6.16 -2.61 -24.15
N THR A 89 -4.92 -2.33 -24.57
CA THR A 89 -4.47 -2.61 -25.94
C THR A 89 -3.00 -3.01 -25.92
N LEU A 90 -2.58 -3.75 -26.95
CA LEU A 90 -1.25 -4.37 -26.97
C LEU A 90 -0.15 -3.33 -27.17
N TYR A 91 -0.23 -2.50 -28.21
CA TYR A 91 0.75 -1.45 -28.49
C TYR A 91 0.10 -0.08 -28.35
N THR A 92 0.51 0.69 -27.36
CA THR A 92 -0.09 2.00 -27.07
C THR A 92 0.60 3.11 -27.89
N THR A 93 -0.11 3.69 -28.87
CA THR A 93 0.47 4.69 -29.80
C THR A 93 1.13 5.86 -29.06
N GLU A 94 0.49 6.32 -27.98
CA GLU A 94 0.97 7.45 -27.18
C GLU A 94 2.23 7.15 -26.35
N ASP A 95 2.41 5.93 -25.84
CA ASP A 95 3.59 5.60 -25.04
C ASP A 95 4.84 5.54 -25.94
N TYR A 96 4.71 5.00 -27.15
CA TYR A 96 5.76 5.07 -28.16
C TYR A 96 6.03 6.49 -28.66
N ALA A 97 4.99 7.34 -28.75
CA ALA A 97 5.20 8.76 -29.06
C ALA A 97 6.08 9.44 -27.98
N ALA A 98 5.82 9.17 -26.70
CA ALA A 98 6.62 9.69 -25.58
C ALA A 98 8.04 9.11 -25.58
N LEU A 99 8.20 7.82 -25.85
CA LEU A 99 9.52 7.17 -25.97
C LEU A 99 10.37 7.81 -27.07
N PHE A 100 9.83 7.98 -28.28
CA PHE A 100 10.56 8.62 -29.37
C PHE A 100 10.84 10.10 -29.10
N ALA A 101 9.91 10.79 -28.44
CA ALA A 101 10.13 12.17 -28.01
C ALA A 101 11.31 12.26 -27.03
N LEU A 102 11.39 11.39 -26.02
CA LEU A 102 12.54 11.34 -25.11
C LEU A 102 13.85 11.06 -25.86
N MET A 103 13.88 10.04 -26.71
CA MET A 103 15.07 9.67 -27.47
C MET A 103 15.58 10.81 -28.35
N SER A 104 14.68 11.63 -28.89
CA SER A 104 15.06 12.83 -29.65
C SER A 104 15.78 13.90 -28.81
N LEU A 105 15.67 13.85 -27.48
CA LEU A 105 16.34 14.76 -26.56
C LEU A 105 17.66 14.19 -26.04
N ILE A 106 17.75 12.87 -25.84
CA ILE A 106 18.83 12.25 -25.06
C ILE A 106 19.82 11.40 -25.88
N ASP A 107 19.48 10.93 -27.08
CA ASP A 107 20.34 9.99 -27.82
C ASP A 107 21.78 10.56 -27.97
N PRO A 108 22.84 9.82 -27.63
CA PRO A 108 24.21 10.31 -27.74
C PRO A 108 24.61 10.55 -29.21
N ASP A 109 23.97 9.86 -30.16
CA ASP A 109 24.09 10.16 -31.58
C ASP A 109 23.16 11.34 -31.93
N THR A 110 23.73 12.53 -31.99
CA THR A 110 23.01 13.75 -32.35
C THR A 110 22.39 13.69 -33.75
N SER A 111 22.90 12.84 -34.64
CA SER A 111 22.34 12.66 -35.99
C SER A 111 21.09 11.76 -36.01
N ALA A 112 20.91 10.92 -34.98
CA ALA A 112 19.72 10.09 -34.81
C ALA A 112 18.54 10.88 -34.20
N ARG A 113 18.81 11.93 -33.41
CA ARG A 113 17.79 12.73 -32.71
C ARG A 113 16.66 13.24 -33.61
N PRO A 114 16.90 13.80 -34.81
CA PRO A 114 15.83 14.21 -35.71
C PRO A 114 14.94 13.07 -36.22
N GLN A 115 15.50 11.86 -36.36
CA GLN A 115 14.75 10.69 -36.80
C GLN A 115 13.78 10.26 -35.70
N TRP A 116 14.24 10.24 -34.45
CA TRP A 116 13.38 10.01 -33.29
C TRP A 116 12.28 11.07 -33.18
N ALA A 117 12.62 12.36 -33.36
CA ALA A 117 11.64 13.45 -33.33
C ALA A 117 10.55 13.25 -34.39
N THR A 118 10.93 12.87 -35.61
CA THR A 118 10.02 12.61 -36.72
C THR A 118 9.05 11.47 -36.40
N ARG A 119 9.55 10.38 -35.82
CA ARG A 119 8.73 9.23 -35.38
C ARG A 119 7.76 9.61 -34.27
N GLY A 120 8.24 10.31 -33.25
CA GLY A 120 7.41 10.80 -32.14
C GLY A 120 6.29 11.70 -32.63
N ARG A 121 6.60 12.67 -33.50
CA ARG A 121 5.60 13.54 -34.13
C ARG A 121 4.59 12.75 -34.95
N ALA A 122 5.02 11.78 -35.76
CA ALA A 122 4.12 10.99 -36.59
C ALA A 122 3.12 10.19 -35.74
N MET A 123 3.54 9.63 -34.61
CA MET A 123 2.66 8.91 -33.68
C MET A 123 1.71 9.86 -32.93
N LEU A 124 2.23 10.98 -32.39
CA LEU A 124 1.40 11.97 -31.71
C LEU A 124 0.33 12.56 -32.64
N MET A 125 0.75 13.01 -33.83
CA MET A 125 -0.15 13.65 -34.78
C MET A 125 -1.17 12.67 -35.38
N ARG A 126 -0.87 11.37 -35.45
CA ARG A 126 -1.87 10.35 -35.81
C ARG A 126 -3.08 10.38 -34.88
N ILE A 127 -2.85 10.49 -33.58
CA ILE A 127 -3.93 10.60 -32.58
C ILE A 127 -4.64 11.94 -32.78
N MET A 128 -3.89 13.05 -32.83
CA MET A 128 -4.46 14.40 -32.93
C MET A 128 -5.29 14.60 -34.21
N ASP A 129 -4.81 14.11 -35.35
CA ASP A 129 -5.47 14.19 -36.64
C ASP A 129 -6.75 13.36 -36.68
N SER A 130 -6.74 12.17 -36.08
CA SER A 130 -7.94 11.32 -36.02
C SER A 130 -9.04 12.00 -35.19
N VAL A 131 -8.68 12.50 -34.01
CA VAL A 131 -9.62 13.16 -33.10
C VAL A 131 -10.15 14.47 -33.71
N ASP A 132 -9.28 15.31 -34.25
CA ASP A 132 -9.64 16.57 -34.89
C ASP A 132 -10.53 16.36 -36.12
N THR A 133 -10.30 15.31 -36.90
CA THR A 133 -11.14 14.94 -38.04
C THR A 133 -12.54 14.52 -37.58
N CYS A 134 -12.62 13.63 -36.59
CA CYS A 134 -13.90 13.18 -36.04
C CYS A 134 -14.71 14.31 -35.41
N GLN A 135 -14.06 15.23 -34.69
CA GLN A 135 -14.73 16.38 -34.06
C GLN A 135 -15.33 17.33 -35.10
N ARG A 136 -14.67 17.51 -36.25
CA ARG A 136 -15.18 18.36 -37.34
C ARG A 136 -16.31 17.72 -38.16
N ALA A 137 -16.49 16.40 -38.10
CA ALA A 137 -17.44 15.66 -38.94
C ALA A 137 -18.90 15.56 -38.42
N ASN A 138 -19.14 15.72 -37.10
CA ASN A 138 -20.45 15.88 -36.42
C ASN A 138 -21.71 15.27 -37.15
N PRO A 139 -22.24 14.01 -36.92
CA PRO A 139 -21.90 12.86 -36.05
C PRO A 139 -21.75 11.48 -36.80
N PRO A 140 -21.56 10.27 -36.19
CA PRO A 140 -21.36 9.88 -34.79
C PRO A 140 -19.92 9.43 -34.44
N ILE A 141 -19.59 9.61 -33.16
CA ILE A 141 -18.27 9.49 -32.53
C ILE A 141 -17.81 8.02 -32.32
N SER A 142 -18.55 7.06 -32.87
CA SER A 142 -18.36 5.64 -32.59
C SER A 142 -17.58 4.86 -33.65
N THR A 143 -17.28 5.45 -34.81
CA THR A 143 -16.74 4.69 -35.96
C THR A 143 -15.31 5.07 -36.37
N GLY A 144 -14.74 6.12 -35.77
CA GLY A 144 -13.37 6.59 -36.05
C GLY A 144 -12.36 6.17 -34.98
N ARG A 145 -11.13 5.92 -35.41
CA ARG A 145 -10.02 5.53 -34.53
C ARG A 145 -9.65 6.67 -33.57
N PHE A 146 -9.48 6.38 -32.28
CA PHE A 146 -9.26 7.36 -31.18
C PHE A 146 -10.44 8.31 -30.93
N CYS A 147 -11.57 8.13 -31.60
CA CYS A 147 -12.66 9.10 -31.53
C CYS A 147 -13.61 8.85 -30.37
N GLN A 148 -13.63 7.64 -29.78
CA GLN A 148 -14.55 7.29 -28.70
C GLN A 148 -14.55 8.31 -27.57
N LEU A 149 -15.73 8.78 -27.13
CA LEU A 149 -15.85 9.72 -26.01
C LEU A 149 -15.29 9.15 -24.70
N SER A 150 -15.25 7.83 -24.57
CA SER A 150 -14.64 7.12 -23.46
C SER A 150 -13.12 7.12 -23.49
N PHE A 151 -12.47 7.37 -24.64
CA PHE A 151 -11.00 7.35 -24.78
C PHE A 151 -10.29 8.27 -23.75
N PRO A 152 -10.64 9.57 -23.62
CA PRO A 152 -9.98 10.45 -22.66
C PRO A 152 -10.45 10.31 -21.21
N VAL A 153 -11.43 9.44 -20.91
CA VAL A 153 -12.08 9.38 -19.59
C VAL A 153 -12.15 7.99 -18.94
N SER A 154 -12.03 6.91 -19.72
CA SER A 154 -12.07 5.53 -19.24
C SER A 154 -10.64 5.01 -18.94
N ASP A 155 -10.39 3.70 -19.01
CA ASP A 155 -9.14 3.08 -18.55
C ASP A 155 -7.90 3.65 -19.24
N ARG A 156 -8.03 4.01 -20.51
CA ARG A 156 -6.95 4.65 -21.27
C ARG A 156 -6.41 5.91 -20.58
N SER A 157 -7.27 6.67 -19.90
CA SER A 157 -6.87 7.85 -19.14
C SER A 157 -5.94 7.53 -17.97
N ARG A 158 -6.17 6.43 -17.24
CA ARG A 158 -5.35 6.06 -16.08
C ARG A 158 -4.06 5.34 -16.49
N TRP A 159 -4.10 4.51 -17.54
CA TRP A 159 -2.93 3.74 -18.00
C TRP A 159 -1.94 4.55 -18.86
N SER A 160 -2.36 5.09 -20.00
CA SER A 160 -1.41 5.70 -20.98
C SER A 160 -1.68 7.18 -21.27
N GLY A 161 -2.79 7.76 -20.81
CA GLY A 161 -3.22 9.11 -21.22
C GLY A 161 -2.25 10.27 -20.93
N HIS A 162 -1.29 10.08 -20.02
CA HIS A 162 -0.25 11.07 -19.69
C HIS A 162 0.86 11.14 -20.75
N SER A 163 1.12 10.04 -21.46
CA SER A 163 2.15 9.95 -22.50
C SER A 163 1.89 10.91 -23.66
N ILE A 164 0.63 11.23 -23.92
CA ILE A 164 0.24 12.22 -24.93
C ILE A 164 0.77 13.61 -24.56
N ALA A 165 0.65 14.01 -23.29
CA ALA A 165 1.16 15.29 -22.81
C ALA A 165 2.69 15.31 -22.74
N LEU A 166 3.32 14.20 -22.33
CA LEU A 166 4.78 14.05 -22.37
C LEU A 166 5.33 14.18 -23.79
N ALA A 167 4.73 13.47 -24.76
CA ALA A 167 5.12 13.57 -26.16
C ALA A 167 4.97 14.99 -26.70
N ALA A 168 3.84 15.66 -26.42
CA ALA A 168 3.61 17.04 -26.88
C ALA A 168 4.60 18.04 -26.26
N ASP A 169 4.91 17.90 -24.97
CA ASP A 169 5.89 18.74 -24.27
C ASP A 169 7.31 18.54 -24.80
N TRP A 170 7.76 17.28 -24.85
CA TRP A 170 9.13 16.95 -25.22
C TRP A 170 9.40 17.23 -26.70
N LEU A 171 8.43 16.98 -27.59
CA LEU A 171 8.59 17.29 -29.01
C LEU A 171 8.69 18.80 -29.28
N GLN A 172 8.13 19.69 -28.47
CA GLN A 172 8.36 21.14 -28.63
C GLN A 172 9.84 21.52 -28.46
N ALA A 173 10.58 20.76 -27.66
CA ALA A 173 12.02 20.92 -27.51
C ALA A 173 12.85 20.29 -28.64
N SER A 174 12.26 19.39 -29.42
CA SER A 174 12.94 18.63 -30.46
C SER A 174 13.03 19.38 -31.80
N ARG A 175 13.94 18.93 -32.66
CA ARG A 175 14.20 19.53 -33.97
C ARG A 175 14.21 18.47 -35.09
N ASP A 176 13.84 18.89 -36.29
CA ASP A 176 14.01 18.10 -37.51
C ASP A 176 15.46 18.12 -38.00
N ALA A 177 15.74 17.44 -39.13
CA ALA A 177 17.09 17.34 -39.69
C ALA A 177 17.62 18.69 -40.21
N SER A 178 16.73 19.67 -40.40
CA SER A 178 17.05 21.04 -40.83
C SER A 178 17.10 22.02 -39.65
N ALA A 179 17.12 21.51 -38.41
CA ALA A 179 17.09 22.29 -37.18
C ALA A 179 15.83 23.16 -36.97
N ASN A 180 14.73 22.88 -37.68
CA ASN A 180 13.44 23.52 -37.41
C ASN A 180 12.74 22.84 -36.23
N PRO A 181 11.85 23.54 -35.49
CA PRO A 181 10.97 22.90 -34.52
C PRO A 181 10.20 21.74 -35.16
N ILE A 182 10.22 20.56 -34.52
CA ILE A 182 9.53 19.40 -35.10
C ILE A 182 8.02 19.62 -35.12
N LEU A 183 7.45 20.26 -34.08
CA LEU A 183 6.05 20.68 -34.05
C LEU A 183 5.93 22.10 -34.60
N SER A 184 5.16 22.25 -35.67
CA SER A 184 4.82 23.55 -36.24
C SER A 184 3.77 24.27 -35.38
N GLY A 185 3.60 25.59 -35.59
CA GLY A 185 2.51 26.34 -34.94
C GLY A 185 1.11 25.78 -35.24
N ALA A 186 0.93 25.19 -36.43
CA ALA A 186 -0.32 24.52 -36.79
C ALA A 186 -0.51 23.19 -36.03
N ASP A 187 0.57 22.46 -35.77
CA ASP A 187 0.52 21.26 -34.92
C ASP A 187 0.12 21.64 -33.49
N ILE A 188 0.76 22.67 -32.93
CA ILE A 188 0.47 23.16 -31.57
C ILE A 188 -0.99 23.62 -31.45
N ALA A 189 -1.50 24.39 -32.43
CA ALA A 189 -2.90 24.81 -32.46
C ALA A 189 -3.88 23.62 -32.48
N LYS A 190 -3.55 22.54 -33.21
CA LYS A 190 -4.36 21.32 -33.26
C LYS A 190 -4.30 20.54 -31.94
N ILE A 191 -3.11 20.37 -31.37
CA ILE A 191 -2.92 19.73 -30.06
C ILE A 191 -3.75 20.48 -29.01
N ARG A 192 -3.69 21.82 -29.01
CA ARG A 192 -4.47 22.68 -28.12
C ARG A 192 -5.96 22.42 -28.21
N ARG A 193 -6.54 22.31 -29.43
CA ARG A 193 -7.97 22.00 -29.61
C ARG A 193 -8.36 20.67 -28.97
N VAL A 194 -7.61 19.61 -29.28
CA VAL A 194 -7.86 18.26 -28.76
C VAL A 194 -7.72 18.24 -27.24
N PHE A 195 -6.66 18.84 -26.71
CA PHE A 195 -6.39 18.91 -25.27
C PHE A 195 -7.48 19.65 -24.52
N LEU A 196 -8.01 20.75 -25.08
CA LEU A 196 -9.10 21.48 -24.46
C LEU A 196 -10.36 20.63 -24.38
N ILE A 197 -10.76 20.00 -25.48
CA ILE A 197 -11.99 19.17 -25.52
C ILE A 197 -11.86 17.98 -24.58
N TRP A 198 -10.73 17.27 -24.60
CA TRP A 198 -10.49 16.15 -23.69
C TRP A 198 -10.43 16.57 -22.24
N SER A 199 -9.90 17.76 -21.93
CA SER A 199 -9.89 18.25 -20.55
C SER A 199 -11.29 18.62 -20.07
N ARG A 200 -12.15 19.16 -20.95
CA ARG A 200 -13.57 19.37 -20.63
C ARG A 200 -14.30 18.04 -20.40
N LEU A 201 -14.05 17.04 -21.26
CA LEU A 201 -14.59 15.69 -21.07
C LEU A 201 -14.16 15.07 -19.73
N SER A 202 -12.88 15.12 -19.38
CA SER A 202 -12.37 14.61 -18.11
C SER A 202 -12.98 15.37 -16.92
N MET A 203 -13.10 16.69 -17.01
CA MET A 203 -13.69 17.50 -15.92
C MET A 203 -15.17 17.18 -15.67
N GLU A 204 -15.92 16.82 -16.72
CA GLU A 204 -17.35 16.53 -16.65
C GLU A 204 -17.67 15.05 -16.47
N ALA A 205 -16.72 14.16 -16.78
CA ALA A 205 -16.87 12.72 -16.62
C ALA A 205 -16.87 12.30 -15.16
N TYR A 206 -16.63 13.22 -14.22
CA TYR A 206 -16.75 12.93 -12.81
C TYR A 206 -17.87 13.74 -12.14
N PRO A 207 -18.85 13.04 -11.54
CA PRO A 207 -18.88 11.60 -11.28
C PRO A 207 -19.23 10.79 -12.54
N ASN A 208 -18.53 9.68 -12.71
CA ASN A 208 -18.70 8.77 -13.84
C ASN A 208 -20.06 8.06 -13.74
N PRO A 209 -20.92 8.12 -14.78
CA PRO A 209 -22.22 7.44 -14.80
C PRO A 209 -22.14 5.92 -14.67
N TYR A 210 -20.98 5.29 -14.91
CA TYR A 210 -20.83 3.83 -14.83
C TYR A 210 -20.63 3.31 -13.40
N ASN A 211 -19.95 4.07 -12.52
CA ASN A 211 -19.55 3.59 -11.19
C ASN A 211 -19.94 4.49 -10.02
N ASN A 212 -20.51 5.69 -10.25
CA ASN A 212 -20.79 6.62 -9.16
C ASN A 212 -22.14 7.35 -9.29
N PRO A 213 -23.02 7.26 -8.28
CA PRO A 213 -24.25 8.06 -8.27
C PRO A 213 -23.96 9.57 -8.36
N PRO A 214 -24.76 10.35 -9.12
CA PRO A 214 -24.57 11.80 -9.29
C PRO A 214 -24.50 12.60 -7.97
N GLU A 215 -25.07 12.08 -6.89
CA GLU A 215 -25.05 12.71 -5.57
C GLU A 215 -23.69 12.70 -4.87
N PHE A 216 -22.70 11.96 -5.40
CA PHE A 216 -21.31 11.96 -4.93
C PHE A 216 -20.38 12.81 -5.82
N SER A 217 -20.94 13.64 -6.70
CA SER A 217 -20.20 14.64 -7.49
C SER A 217 -19.48 15.65 -6.60
N LEU A 218 -18.22 15.96 -6.90
CA LEU A 218 -17.61 17.23 -6.45
C LEU A 218 -18.14 18.38 -7.33
N PRO A 219 -18.62 19.50 -6.78
CA PRO A 219 -19.03 20.64 -7.59
C PRO A 219 -17.83 21.20 -8.36
N VAL A 220 -18.02 21.47 -9.65
CA VAL A 220 -17.02 22.20 -10.46
C VAL A 220 -16.98 23.65 -9.98
N GLY A 221 -15.78 24.12 -9.59
CA GLY A 221 -15.53 25.50 -9.21
C GLY A 221 -15.69 25.77 -7.71
N THR A 222 -14.56 26.04 -7.04
CA THR A 222 -14.41 26.49 -5.64
C THR A 222 -14.88 25.51 -4.55
N ILE A 223 -14.02 24.54 -4.24
CA ILE A 223 -14.07 23.81 -2.95
C ILE A 223 -13.03 24.47 -2.04
N GLY A 224 -13.50 25.21 -1.03
CA GLY A 224 -12.63 25.77 0.01
C GLY A 224 -12.62 24.91 1.28
N GLU A 225 -11.57 25.06 2.10
CA GLU A 225 -11.42 24.49 3.45
C GLU A 225 -12.73 24.45 4.28
N PRO A 226 -13.56 25.52 4.37
CA PRO A 226 -14.75 25.50 5.21
C PRO A 226 -15.85 24.54 4.72
N LEU A 227 -15.88 24.22 3.42
CA LEU A 227 -16.89 23.32 2.83
C LEU A 227 -16.53 21.84 3.02
N LEU A 228 -15.24 21.54 3.24
CA LEU A 228 -14.72 20.20 3.54
C LEU A 228 -14.80 19.84 5.04
N ARG A 229 -14.94 20.84 5.92
CA ARG A 229 -15.02 20.69 7.40
C ARG A 229 -16.43 20.38 7.94
N LEU A 230 -17.41 20.13 7.07
CA LEU A 230 -18.78 19.83 7.48
C LEU A 230 -19.01 18.31 7.50
N ASP A 231 -19.18 17.75 8.71
CA ASP A 231 -19.32 16.32 9.07
C ASP A 231 -20.59 15.62 8.53
N THR A 232 -21.16 16.05 7.41
CA THR A 232 -22.20 15.23 6.77
C THR A 232 -21.51 14.08 6.02
N ASP A 233 -21.90 12.82 6.30
CA ASP A 233 -21.31 11.60 5.73
C ASP A 233 -21.12 11.67 4.21
N LEU A 234 -22.07 12.29 3.48
CA LEU A 234 -22.00 12.47 2.03
C LEU A 234 -20.80 13.33 1.56
N ARG A 235 -20.43 14.40 2.28
CA ARG A 235 -19.31 15.27 1.88
C ARG A 235 -17.97 14.64 2.20
N ARG A 236 -17.88 13.96 3.35
CA ARG A 236 -16.70 13.19 3.74
C ARG A 236 -16.45 12.01 2.79
N HIS A 237 -17.52 11.38 2.30
CA HIS A 237 -17.43 10.39 1.24
C HIS A 237 -16.80 10.98 -0.05
N ARG A 238 -17.28 12.14 -0.51
CA ARG A 238 -16.71 12.81 -1.71
C ARG A 238 -15.23 13.13 -1.56
N LEU A 239 -14.81 13.58 -0.38
CA LEU A 239 -13.40 13.80 -0.06
C LEU A 239 -12.60 12.50 -0.25
N ARG A 240 -13.03 11.39 0.34
CA ARG A 240 -12.32 10.10 0.24
C ARG A 240 -12.28 9.54 -1.16
N PHE A 241 -13.36 9.74 -1.91
CA PHE A 241 -13.46 9.30 -3.29
C PHE A 241 -12.52 10.08 -4.24
N SER A 242 -11.98 11.24 -3.83
CA SER A 242 -10.88 11.91 -4.57
C SER A 242 -9.59 11.08 -4.61
N GLY A 243 -9.50 10.05 -3.78
CA GLY A 243 -8.44 9.04 -3.84
C GLY A 243 -8.65 7.97 -4.91
N ASN A 244 -9.74 8.03 -5.70
CA ASN A 244 -9.99 7.05 -6.74
C ASN A 244 -9.02 7.19 -7.92
N ASN A 245 -8.62 6.06 -8.49
CA ASN A 245 -7.74 5.97 -9.64
C ASN A 245 -8.18 6.79 -10.88
N TYR A 246 -9.47 6.86 -11.21
CA TYR A 246 -9.97 7.69 -12.31
C TYR A 246 -9.91 9.18 -11.99
N PHE A 247 -10.27 9.55 -10.76
CA PHE A 247 -10.17 10.94 -10.29
C PHE A 247 -8.72 11.44 -10.43
N ALA A 248 -7.78 10.64 -9.95
CA ALA A 248 -6.35 10.93 -10.07
C ALA A 248 -5.91 11.02 -11.54
N GLY A 249 -6.33 10.06 -12.39
CA GLY A 249 -5.98 10.02 -13.81
C GLY A 249 -6.47 11.25 -14.57
N HIS A 250 -7.72 11.67 -14.35
CA HIS A 250 -8.29 12.87 -14.96
C HIS A 250 -7.55 14.13 -14.50
N MET A 251 -7.34 14.27 -13.19
CA MET A 251 -6.62 15.40 -12.58
C MET A 251 -5.21 15.56 -13.18
N ARG A 252 -4.44 14.47 -13.23
CA ARG A 252 -3.10 14.45 -13.84
C ARG A 252 -3.16 14.87 -15.30
N ASN A 253 -4.02 14.22 -16.09
CA ASN A 253 -4.05 14.42 -17.53
C ASN A 253 -4.53 15.83 -17.92
N MET A 254 -5.55 16.39 -17.25
CA MET A 254 -6.00 17.77 -17.46
C MET A 254 -4.86 18.77 -17.20
N SER A 255 -4.15 18.59 -16.08
CA SER A 255 -3.05 19.46 -15.70
C SER A 255 -1.87 19.34 -16.66
N MET A 256 -1.41 18.12 -16.98
CA MET A 256 -0.27 17.90 -17.89
C MET A 256 -0.57 18.37 -19.32
N ARG A 257 -1.80 18.20 -19.82
CA ARG A 257 -2.22 18.74 -21.12
C ARG A 257 -2.13 20.27 -21.14
N ALA A 258 -2.57 20.93 -20.07
CA ALA A 258 -2.46 22.39 -19.96
C ALA A 258 -1.00 22.86 -19.83
N LEU A 259 -0.17 22.15 -19.07
CA LEU A 259 1.27 22.44 -18.94
C LEU A 259 2.04 22.27 -20.26
N ALA A 260 1.60 21.35 -21.12
CA ALA A 260 2.24 21.13 -22.41
C ALA A 260 2.04 22.30 -23.39
N ILE A 261 1.05 23.18 -23.19
CA ILE A 261 0.77 24.30 -24.10
C ILE A 261 1.24 25.61 -23.48
N ASP A 262 2.10 26.33 -24.21
CA ASP A 262 2.54 27.66 -23.80
C ASP A 262 1.36 28.61 -23.62
N PRO A 263 1.36 29.49 -22.60
CA PRO A 263 0.27 30.43 -22.38
C PRO A 263 0.00 31.34 -23.60
N SER A 264 1.04 31.69 -24.36
CA SER A 264 0.91 32.45 -25.60
C SER A 264 0.32 31.66 -26.77
N ALA A 265 0.39 30.33 -26.71
CA ALA A 265 -0.16 29.42 -27.71
C ALA A 265 -1.56 28.90 -27.34
N ASP A 266 -2.03 29.13 -26.11
CA ASP A 266 -3.39 28.81 -25.68
C ASP A 266 -4.41 29.84 -26.21
N VAL A 267 -4.55 29.88 -27.53
CA VAL A 267 -5.48 30.75 -28.26
C VAL A 267 -6.29 29.92 -29.26
N PRO A 268 -7.58 30.24 -29.50
CA PRO A 268 -8.37 29.56 -30.51
C PRO A 268 -7.84 29.85 -31.93
N ASP A 269 -7.88 28.84 -32.80
CA ASP A 269 -7.59 28.98 -34.23
C ASP A 269 -8.88 28.87 -35.08
N ALA A 270 -8.76 29.06 -36.40
CA ALA A 270 -9.90 29.02 -37.31
C ALA A 270 -10.66 27.69 -37.34
N ASN A 271 -10.05 26.59 -36.88
CA ASN A 271 -10.67 25.27 -36.82
C ASN A 271 -11.24 24.93 -35.43
N THR A 272 -11.17 25.85 -34.46
CA THR A 272 -11.68 25.61 -33.12
C THR A 272 -13.21 25.55 -33.14
N PRO A 273 -13.83 24.42 -32.73
CA PRO A 273 -15.27 24.28 -32.80
C PRO A 273 -15.98 25.09 -31.71
N ALA A 274 -17.20 25.56 -31.99
CA ALA A 274 -18.03 26.27 -31.02
C ALA A 274 -18.65 25.33 -29.96
N THR A 275 -18.71 24.03 -30.24
CA THR A 275 -19.32 23.01 -29.39
C THR A 275 -18.48 21.73 -29.38
N TYR A 276 -18.70 20.88 -28.39
CA TYR A 276 -18.21 19.51 -28.36
C TYR A 276 -19.31 18.56 -27.86
N LEU A 277 -19.04 17.27 -27.92
CA LEU A 277 -19.97 16.21 -27.52
C LEU A 277 -19.46 15.56 -26.22
N ARG A 278 -20.36 15.31 -25.26
CA ARG A 278 -20.09 14.57 -24.02
C ARG A 278 -21.15 13.50 -23.77
N LEU A 279 -20.87 12.53 -22.90
CA LEU A 279 -21.90 11.59 -22.43
C LEU A 279 -22.69 12.24 -21.28
N ASN A 280 -24.01 12.11 -21.29
CA ASN A 280 -24.86 12.46 -20.16
C ASN A 280 -24.92 11.29 -19.14
N GLY A 281 -25.64 11.49 -18.04
CA GLY A 281 -25.78 10.48 -16.96
C GLY A 281 -26.36 9.12 -17.39
N ASN A 282 -26.99 9.05 -18.58
CA ASN A 282 -27.56 7.83 -19.14
C ASN A 282 -26.66 7.23 -20.25
N GLY A 283 -25.41 7.67 -20.36
CA GLY A 283 -24.47 7.22 -21.39
C GLY A 283 -24.82 7.70 -22.80
N GLN A 284 -25.69 8.70 -22.97
CA GLN A 284 -26.08 9.23 -24.27
C GLN A 284 -25.25 10.46 -24.66
N PRO A 285 -24.77 10.57 -25.92
CA PRO A 285 -24.06 11.77 -26.38
C PRO A 285 -24.97 13.01 -26.39
N VAL A 286 -24.47 14.13 -25.88
CA VAL A 286 -25.12 15.45 -25.90
C VAL A 286 -24.14 16.53 -26.37
N VAL A 287 -24.64 17.50 -27.15
CA VAL A 287 -23.86 18.64 -27.65
C VAL A 287 -23.84 19.75 -26.61
N VAL A 288 -22.66 20.30 -26.31
CA VAL A 288 -22.45 21.36 -25.33
C VAL A 288 -21.52 22.47 -25.86
N PRO A 289 -21.71 23.74 -25.45
CA PRO A 289 -20.82 24.83 -25.83
C PRO A 289 -19.37 24.59 -25.38
N LEU A 290 -18.40 24.93 -26.22
CA LEU A 290 -16.97 24.88 -25.89
C LEU A 290 -16.45 26.28 -25.51
N ALA A 291 -16.16 26.49 -24.23
CA ALA A 291 -15.41 27.66 -23.76
C ALA A 291 -13.94 27.51 -24.22
N SER A 292 -13.61 28.22 -25.30
CA SER A 292 -12.39 28.05 -26.11
C SER A 292 -11.56 29.33 -26.26
N GLU A 293 -11.92 30.38 -25.52
CA GLU A 293 -11.19 31.64 -25.43
C GLU A 293 -9.70 31.48 -25.13
N ALA A 294 -8.94 32.55 -25.35
CA ALA A 294 -7.53 32.59 -24.99
C ALA A 294 -7.35 32.33 -23.49
N GLY A 295 -6.44 31.42 -23.13
CA GLY A 295 -6.21 31.01 -21.74
C GLY A 295 -7.17 29.93 -21.20
N ALA A 296 -8.02 29.32 -22.03
CA ALA A 296 -8.96 28.29 -21.56
C ALA A 296 -8.29 27.03 -20.98
N LEU A 297 -7.14 26.59 -21.50
CA LEU A 297 -6.37 25.50 -20.88
C LEU A 297 -5.69 25.96 -19.59
N GLN A 298 -5.22 27.20 -19.52
CA GLN A 298 -4.66 27.75 -18.28
C GLN A 298 -5.72 27.88 -17.19
N GLN A 299 -6.96 28.17 -17.55
CA GLN A 299 -8.09 28.12 -16.63
C GLN A 299 -8.36 26.69 -16.14
N VAL A 300 -8.34 25.69 -17.03
CA VAL A 300 -8.43 24.26 -16.66
C VAL A 300 -7.33 23.87 -15.67
N LEU A 301 -6.09 24.32 -15.88
CA LEU A 301 -4.99 24.09 -14.95
C LEU A 301 -5.31 24.70 -13.57
N SER A 302 -5.68 25.98 -13.53
CA SER A 302 -6.04 26.66 -12.27
C SER A 302 -7.17 25.93 -11.54
N ASP A 303 -8.23 25.53 -12.23
CA ASP A 303 -9.38 24.83 -11.64
C ASP A 303 -9.00 23.44 -11.11
N THR A 304 -8.14 22.74 -11.84
CA THR A 304 -7.65 21.42 -11.44
C THR A 304 -6.75 21.52 -10.20
N LEU A 305 -5.82 22.48 -10.16
CA LEU A 305 -4.91 22.65 -9.02
C LEU A 305 -5.64 23.15 -7.77
N LYS A 306 -6.54 24.13 -7.90
CA LYS A 306 -7.28 24.72 -6.76
C LYS A 306 -8.46 23.88 -6.27
N GLY A 307 -8.97 22.98 -7.12
CA GLY A 307 -10.10 22.12 -6.81
C GLY A 307 -9.68 20.66 -6.57
N TRP A 308 -9.25 19.99 -7.63
CA TRP A 308 -9.03 18.55 -7.62
C TRP A 308 -7.81 18.15 -6.78
N LEU A 309 -6.67 18.77 -7.04
CA LEU A 309 -5.43 18.50 -6.30
C LEU A 309 -5.56 18.93 -4.83
N PHE A 310 -6.28 20.02 -4.57
CA PHE A 310 -6.56 20.49 -3.21
C PHE A 310 -7.33 19.44 -2.39
N VAL A 311 -8.43 18.90 -2.93
CA VAL A 311 -9.25 17.90 -2.22
C VAL A 311 -8.46 16.61 -2.00
N GLN A 312 -7.66 16.19 -2.97
CA GLN A 312 -6.81 15.00 -2.82
C GLN A 312 -5.68 15.22 -1.80
N ASP A 313 -4.99 16.36 -1.83
CA ASP A 313 -3.98 16.70 -0.82
C ASP A 313 -4.60 16.74 0.59
N TYR A 314 -5.79 17.32 0.73
CA TYR A 314 -6.54 17.32 2.00
C TYR A 314 -6.85 15.90 2.47
N LEU A 315 -7.32 15.01 1.58
CA LEU A 315 -7.55 13.59 1.91
C LEU A 315 -6.27 12.95 2.49
N LEU A 316 -5.13 13.14 1.82
CA LEU A 316 -3.86 12.52 2.20
C LEU A 316 -3.27 13.10 3.51
N ARG A 317 -3.58 14.36 3.86
CA ARG A 317 -3.21 14.97 5.16
C ARG A 317 -4.12 14.52 6.31
N HIS A 318 -5.35 14.12 5.99
CA HIS A 318 -6.38 13.86 6.98
C HIS A 318 -6.81 12.40 6.95
N ASP A 319 -7.86 12.05 6.21
CA ASP A 319 -8.52 10.75 6.30
C ASP A 319 -7.65 9.58 5.83
N SER A 320 -6.68 9.80 4.92
CA SER A 320 -5.75 8.77 4.43
C SER A 320 -4.31 8.93 4.93
N ARG A 321 -4.06 9.75 5.96
CA ARG A 321 -2.69 9.98 6.47
C ARG A 321 -2.00 8.68 6.89
N GLY A 322 -0.68 8.60 6.73
CA GLY A 322 0.12 7.44 7.16
C GLY A 322 0.75 6.60 6.04
N GLY A 323 0.83 7.11 4.80
CA GLY A 323 1.67 6.56 3.73
C GLY A 323 1.10 5.37 2.95
N LEU A 324 -0.07 4.84 3.34
CA LEU A 324 -0.78 3.79 2.60
C LEU A 324 -2.09 4.34 2.01
N PRO A 325 -2.37 4.14 0.70
CA PRO A 325 -3.59 4.63 0.07
C PRO A 325 -4.80 3.75 0.43
N GLN A 326 -5.99 4.31 0.29
CA GLN A 326 -7.26 3.65 0.58
C GLN A 326 -7.62 2.47 -0.34
N GLU A 327 -7.23 2.48 -1.63
CA GLU A 327 -7.66 1.48 -2.63
C GLU A 327 -6.87 0.15 -2.61
N GLY A 328 -5.83 0.02 -1.79
CA GLY A 328 -5.05 -1.22 -1.72
C GLY A 328 -3.71 -1.16 -2.45
N LEU A 329 -2.96 -2.27 -2.39
CA LEU A 329 -1.59 -2.34 -2.90
C LEU A 329 -1.50 -2.41 -4.43
N GLU A 330 -2.43 -3.12 -5.08
CA GLU A 330 -2.46 -3.20 -6.56
C GLU A 330 -2.89 -1.88 -7.20
N TYR A 331 -3.82 -1.16 -6.58
CA TYR A 331 -4.30 0.11 -7.11
C TYR A 331 -3.47 1.32 -6.68
N MET A 332 -2.56 1.15 -5.71
CA MET A 332 -1.62 2.19 -5.25
C MET A 332 -0.89 2.96 -6.37
N PRO A 333 -0.36 2.31 -7.44
CA PRO A 333 0.18 3.02 -8.62
C PRO A 333 -0.78 4.04 -9.21
N THR A 334 -2.06 3.69 -9.29
CA THR A 334 -3.08 4.54 -9.90
C THR A 334 -3.73 5.53 -8.92
N SER A 335 -3.83 5.20 -7.64
CA SER A 335 -4.45 6.06 -6.63
C SER A 335 -3.51 7.13 -6.08
N ILE A 336 -2.20 6.82 -5.92
CA ILE A 336 -1.20 7.76 -5.37
C ILE A 336 0.06 7.95 -6.22
N GLY A 337 0.38 7.01 -7.13
CA GLY A 337 1.47 7.19 -8.09
C GLY A 337 1.14 8.28 -9.12
N ILE A 338 -0.06 8.24 -9.68
CA ILE A 338 -0.57 9.26 -10.61
C ILE A 338 -0.52 10.70 -10.03
N PRO A 339 -0.99 10.97 -8.80
CA PRO A 339 -0.77 12.25 -8.13
C PRO A 339 0.71 12.61 -7.96
N GLY A 340 1.55 11.65 -7.58
CA GLY A 340 3.00 11.86 -7.48
C GLY A 340 3.61 12.30 -8.82
N GLN A 341 3.19 11.68 -9.92
CA GLN A 341 3.60 12.06 -11.29
C GLN A 341 3.13 13.46 -11.68
N LEU A 342 1.91 13.87 -11.27
CA LEU A 342 1.45 15.24 -11.45
C LEU A 342 2.32 16.22 -10.65
N LEU A 343 2.59 15.93 -9.39
CA LEU A 343 3.41 16.79 -8.54
C LEU A 343 4.84 16.92 -9.08
N LEU A 344 5.42 15.84 -9.61
CA LEU A 344 6.69 15.90 -10.33
C LEU A 344 6.61 16.81 -11.56
N ALA A 345 5.52 16.74 -12.33
CA ALA A 345 5.29 17.61 -13.49
C ALA A 345 5.16 19.08 -13.09
N LEU A 346 4.49 19.39 -11.97
CA LEU A 346 4.38 20.75 -11.44
C LEU A 346 5.75 21.25 -10.99
N ASP A 347 6.53 20.43 -10.29
CA ASP A 347 7.88 20.76 -9.85
C ASP A 347 8.83 21.03 -11.04
N SER A 348 8.85 20.15 -12.04
CA SER A 348 9.69 20.34 -13.23
C SER A 348 9.29 21.57 -14.05
N ALA A 349 8.02 21.95 -14.03
CA ALA A 349 7.47 23.12 -14.70
C ALA A 349 7.63 24.43 -13.90
N GLY A 350 8.19 24.39 -12.68
CA GLY A 350 8.38 25.57 -11.82
C GLY A 350 7.15 25.97 -11.01
N LEU A 351 6.12 25.13 -10.94
CA LEU A 351 4.86 25.39 -10.23
C LEU A 351 4.76 24.72 -8.84
N ALA A 352 5.89 24.41 -8.20
CA ALA A 352 5.92 23.83 -6.85
C ALA A 352 6.56 24.75 -5.78
N ASP A 353 7.13 25.89 -6.19
CA ASP A 353 7.82 26.82 -5.28
C ASP A 353 6.86 27.60 -4.37
N LEU A 354 7.39 28.44 -3.47
CA LEU A 354 6.57 29.23 -2.55
C LEU A 354 5.68 30.26 -3.26
N ASN A 355 6.07 30.75 -4.44
CA ASN A 355 5.26 31.69 -5.21
C ASN A 355 4.05 30.98 -5.82
N ALA A 356 4.28 29.81 -6.42
CA ALA A 356 3.23 28.95 -6.93
C ALA A 356 2.29 28.49 -5.81
N GLN A 357 2.81 28.16 -4.62
CA GLN A 357 1.99 27.84 -3.46
C GLN A 357 1.14 29.02 -2.98
N ALA A 358 1.67 30.25 -3.02
CA ALA A 358 0.88 31.45 -2.71
C ALA A 358 -0.28 31.66 -3.71
N GLN A 359 -0.11 31.20 -4.95
CA GLN A 359 -1.08 31.40 -6.02
C GLN A 359 -2.14 30.29 -6.13
N PHE A 360 -1.71 29.03 -6.04
CA PHE A 360 -2.54 27.85 -6.24
C PHE A 360 -2.91 27.15 -4.93
N GLY A 361 -2.13 27.35 -3.87
CA GLY A 361 -2.25 26.68 -2.58
C GLY A 361 -1.11 25.69 -2.32
N GLN A 362 -0.92 25.27 -1.06
CA GLN A 362 0.20 24.43 -0.63
C GLN A 362 0.29 23.06 -1.33
N GLN A 363 -0.82 22.56 -1.87
CA GLN A 363 -0.94 21.24 -2.49
C GLN A 363 -0.05 21.07 -3.73
N VAL A 364 0.33 22.16 -4.42
CA VAL A 364 1.24 22.07 -5.57
C VAL A 364 2.67 21.70 -5.16
N GLY A 365 3.04 21.92 -3.89
CA GLY A 365 4.30 21.52 -3.28
C GLY A 365 4.23 20.24 -2.44
N ALA A 366 3.20 19.41 -2.63
CA ALA A 366 2.88 18.29 -1.72
C ALA A 366 3.98 17.23 -1.59
N LEU A 367 4.82 17.00 -2.61
CA LEU A 367 5.98 16.08 -2.48
C LEU A 367 6.93 16.52 -1.35
N ASN A 368 7.05 17.83 -1.10
CA ASN A 368 7.91 18.38 -0.07
C ASN A 368 7.21 18.57 1.28
N ASN A 369 5.93 18.98 1.25
CA ASN A 369 5.25 19.49 2.45
C ASN A 369 4.08 18.62 2.96
N ASN A 370 3.74 17.51 2.28
CA ASN A 370 2.72 16.57 2.75
C ASN A 370 3.38 15.31 3.33
N PRO A 371 3.25 15.05 4.66
CA PRO A 371 3.86 13.90 5.32
C PRO A 371 3.47 12.54 4.73
N PHE A 372 2.34 12.45 4.03
CA PHE A 372 1.92 11.21 3.37
C PHE A 372 2.99 10.72 2.39
N TYR A 373 3.52 11.57 1.51
CA TYR A 373 4.48 11.17 0.48
C TYR A 373 5.83 10.72 1.07
N ALA A 374 6.29 11.40 2.12
CA ALA A 374 7.53 11.03 2.81
C ALA A 374 7.46 9.64 3.46
N LEU A 375 6.27 9.20 3.87
CA LEU A 375 6.06 7.88 4.50
C LEU A 375 5.90 6.74 3.50
N ILE A 376 5.61 7.00 2.22
CA ILE A 376 5.33 5.96 1.22
C ILE A 376 6.44 4.90 1.13
N PRO A 377 7.74 5.26 1.02
CA PRO A 377 8.79 4.24 0.90
C PRO A 377 8.85 3.31 2.12
N GLU A 378 8.70 3.85 3.33
CA GLU A 378 8.64 3.05 4.55
C GLU A 378 7.38 2.20 4.59
N ALA A 379 6.22 2.76 4.29
CA ALA A 379 4.94 2.07 4.31
C ALA A 379 4.89 0.86 3.36
N ILE A 380 5.45 1.01 2.15
CA ILE A 380 5.61 -0.10 1.19
C ILE A 380 6.49 -1.19 1.80
N LEU A 381 7.69 -0.85 2.30
CA LEU A 381 8.62 -1.83 2.86
C LEU A 381 8.06 -2.55 4.10
N GLN A 382 7.35 -1.82 4.96
CA GLN A 382 6.63 -2.38 6.11
C GLN A 382 5.50 -3.33 5.71
N SER A 383 5.00 -3.22 4.47
CA SER A 383 3.97 -4.09 3.92
C SER A 383 4.54 -5.33 3.23
N MET A 384 5.86 -5.53 3.21
CA MET A 384 6.51 -6.68 2.55
C MET A 384 7.00 -7.74 3.55
N SER A 385 7.00 -9.00 3.10
CA SER A 385 7.68 -10.10 3.78
C SER A 385 9.17 -9.81 3.98
N PRO A 386 9.82 -10.37 5.03
CA PRO A 386 11.26 -10.20 5.27
C PRO A 386 12.13 -10.58 4.07
N GLN A 387 11.80 -11.69 3.40
CA GLN A 387 12.50 -12.16 2.20
C GLN A 387 11.53 -12.46 1.06
N SER A 388 12.07 -12.52 -0.15
CA SER A 388 11.38 -13.03 -1.33
C SER A 388 11.36 -14.55 -1.32
N VAL A 389 10.33 -15.14 -1.91
CA VAL A 389 10.23 -16.60 -2.12
C VAL A 389 10.07 -16.93 -3.60
N GLU A 390 10.34 -18.18 -3.97
CA GLU A 390 10.06 -18.67 -5.32
C GLU A 390 8.55 -18.75 -5.56
N SER A 391 8.12 -18.20 -6.69
CA SER A 391 6.75 -18.27 -7.22
C SER A 391 6.80 -19.01 -8.56
N ALA A 392 5.82 -19.89 -8.78
CA ALA A 392 5.80 -20.76 -9.95
C ALA A 392 5.55 -20.01 -11.26
N ASN A 393 4.83 -18.89 -11.21
CA ASN A 393 4.41 -18.11 -12.37
C ASN A 393 5.20 -16.80 -12.53
N TYR A 394 5.83 -16.29 -11.46
CA TYR A 394 6.42 -14.95 -11.44
C TYR A 394 7.87 -14.91 -10.93
N GLY A 395 8.52 -16.06 -10.75
CA GLY A 395 9.92 -16.11 -10.30
C GLY A 395 10.06 -15.70 -8.83
N ARG A 396 11.12 -14.97 -8.46
CA ARG A 396 11.31 -14.56 -7.06
C ARG A 396 10.47 -13.33 -6.72
N VAL A 397 9.61 -13.45 -5.70
CA VAL A 397 8.67 -12.38 -5.31
C VAL A 397 8.59 -12.16 -3.81
N PHE A 398 8.33 -10.92 -3.39
CA PHE A 398 7.93 -10.61 -2.02
C PHE A 398 6.43 -10.86 -1.82
N LYS A 399 6.08 -11.37 -0.63
CA LYS A 399 4.68 -11.63 -0.24
C LYS A 399 4.18 -10.50 0.65
N PRO A 400 3.32 -9.61 0.14
CA PRO A 400 2.87 -8.48 0.91
C PRO A 400 1.77 -8.85 1.93
N ALA A 401 1.63 -8.06 2.99
CA ALA A 401 0.39 -8.02 3.78
C ALA A 401 -0.65 -7.31 2.92
N TRP A 402 -1.59 -8.06 2.37
CA TRP A 402 -2.48 -7.55 1.31
C TRP A 402 -3.68 -6.79 1.90
N TYR A 403 -4.21 -5.84 1.14
CA TYR A 403 -5.52 -5.22 1.38
C TYR A 403 -6.01 -4.55 0.09
N GLY A 404 -7.32 -4.34 0.02
CA GLY A 404 -7.98 -3.93 -1.22
C GLY A 404 -7.96 -5.04 -2.26
N ASP A 405 -8.38 -4.70 -3.47
CA ASP A 405 -8.40 -5.65 -4.58
C ASP A 405 -7.00 -6.15 -4.96
N GLY A 406 -6.97 -7.35 -5.52
CA GLY A 406 -5.74 -8.02 -5.92
C GLY A 406 -5.97 -9.09 -6.99
N GLU A 407 -5.26 -8.99 -8.10
CA GLU A 407 -5.22 -10.00 -9.17
C GLU A 407 -3.93 -10.83 -9.13
N HIS A 408 -2.94 -10.37 -8.37
CA HIS A 408 -1.62 -10.98 -8.21
C HIS A 408 -1.28 -11.22 -6.73
N TYR A 409 -0.55 -12.31 -6.45
CA TYR A 409 -0.15 -12.70 -5.10
C TYR A 409 1.20 -12.09 -4.66
N TYR A 410 1.74 -11.16 -5.44
CA TYR A 410 2.99 -10.46 -5.19
C TYR A 410 2.80 -8.95 -5.30
N PHE A 411 3.71 -8.18 -4.70
CA PHE A 411 3.70 -6.74 -4.88
C PHE A 411 4.23 -6.37 -6.27
N MET A 412 3.35 -5.81 -7.10
CA MET A 412 3.70 -5.35 -8.44
C MET A 412 4.75 -4.24 -8.42
N ASP A 413 5.31 -3.95 -9.60
CA ASP A 413 6.39 -2.97 -9.73
C ASP A 413 5.96 -1.58 -9.25
N PRO A 414 6.62 -1.01 -8.21
CA PRO A 414 6.21 0.27 -7.66
C PRO A 414 6.84 1.48 -8.39
N VAL A 415 7.37 1.38 -9.63
CA VAL A 415 7.92 2.57 -10.34
C VAL A 415 6.93 3.71 -10.42
N ASP A 416 5.66 3.44 -10.73
CA ASP A 416 4.67 4.50 -10.89
C ASP A 416 4.40 5.23 -9.58
N ILE A 417 4.68 4.59 -8.45
CA ILE A 417 4.56 5.15 -7.11
C ILE A 417 5.83 5.89 -6.70
N LEU A 418 6.96 5.20 -6.78
CA LEU A 418 8.22 5.63 -6.16
C LEU A 418 9.12 6.39 -7.13
N GLY A 419 8.96 6.21 -8.43
CA GLY A 419 9.80 6.83 -9.46
C GLY A 419 9.72 8.35 -9.42
N ALA A 420 8.52 8.91 -9.27
CA ALA A 420 8.35 10.35 -9.13
C ALA A 420 9.07 10.90 -7.89
N LEU A 421 8.97 10.19 -6.76
CA LEU A 421 9.60 10.57 -5.50
C LEU A 421 11.13 10.43 -5.57
N ALA A 422 11.67 9.45 -6.28
CA ALA A 422 13.11 9.33 -6.51
C ALA A 422 13.67 10.45 -7.38
N ILE A 423 13.00 10.77 -8.50
CA ILE A 423 13.42 11.88 -9.38
C ILE A 423 13.40 13.21 -8.62
N TRP A 424 12.35 13.43 -7.82
CA TRP A 424 12.25 14.60 -6.94
C TRP A 424 13.36 14.62 -5.88
N SER A 425 13.60 13.49 -5.19
CA SER A 425 14.64 13.39 -4.15
C SER A 425 16.03 13.71 -4.70
N ASP A 426 16.35 13.24 -5.91
CA ASP A 426 17.63 13.53 -6.58
C ASP A 426 17.79 15.01 -6.92
N ARG A 427 16.71 15.65 -7.42
CA ARG A 427 16.72 17.08 -7.77
C ARG A 427 17.03 17.97 -6.57
N TYR A 428 16.64 17.53 -5.37
CA TYR A 428 16.81 18.29 -4.12
C TYR A 428 17.89 17.72 -3.18
N GLY A 429 18.61 16.67 -3.58
CA GLY A 429 19.74 16.12 -2.82
C GLY A 429 19.38 15.24 -1.63
N ASP A 430 18.14 14.72 -1.52
CA ASP A 430 17.77 13.73 -0.51
C ASP A 430 18.25 12.33 -0.90
N THR A 431 19.54 12.07 -0.66
CA THR A 431 20.17 10.80 -1.02
C THR A 431 19.63 9.63 -0.22
N ALA A 432 19.19 9.83 1.02
CA ALA A 432 18.71 8.75 1.89
C ALA A 432 17.37 8.19 1.38
N THR A 433 16.42 9.06 1.05
CA THR A 433 15.15 8.65 0.42
C THR A 433 15.38 8.05 -0.96
N GLY A 434 16.23 8.68 -1.77
CA GLY A 434 16.57 8.19 -3.11
C GLY A 434 17.18 6.77 -3.10
N ASP A 435 18.10 6.48 -2.17
CA ASP A 435 18.74 5.15 -2.08
C ASP A 435 17.78 4.08 -1.57
N ARG A 436 16.92 4.41 -0.60
CA ARG A 436 15.84 3.51 -0.15
C ARG A 436 14.90 3.15 -1.30
N ILE A 437 14.51 4.13 -2.12
CA ILE A 437 13.64 3.90 -3.28
C ILE A 437 14.34 3.05 -4.34
N ARG A 438 15.60 3.33 -4.67
CA ARG A 438 16.34 2.52 -5.66
C ARG A 438 16.53 1.09 -5.19
N TRP A 439 16.72 0.87 -3.88
CA TRP A 439 16.68 -0.48 -3.33
C TRP A 439 15.32 -1.14 -3.60
N ALA A 440 14.22 -0.45 -3.28
CA ALA A 440 12.87 -0.99 -3.46
C ALA A 440 12.56 -1.32 -4.94
N LEU A 441 12.84 -0.42 -5.88
CA LEU A 441 12.64 -0.64 -7.33
C LEU A 441 13.54 -1.73 -7.91
N ARG A 442 14.69 -1.97 -7.27
CA ARG A 442 15.58 -3.06 -7.66
C ARG A 442 15.09 -4.40 -7.10
N MET A 443 14.63 -4.44 -5.86
CA MET A 443 14.44 -5.70 -5.14
C MET A 443 13.00 -6.18 -5.04
N LEU A 444 12.01 -5.29 -4.92
CA LEU A 444 10.61 -5.68 -4.68
C LEU A 444 9.91 -6.30 -5.90
N PRO A 445 10.08 -5.77 -7.14
CA PRO A 445 9.43 -6.37 -8.29
C PRO A 445 9.91 -7.82 -8.52
N PRO A 446 9.13 -8.62 -9.27
CA PRO A 446 9.52 -9.96 -9.68
C PRO A 446 10.97 -10.08 -10.17
N ASP A 447 11.63 -11.14 -9.73
CA ASP A 447 13.04 -11.47 -9.99
C ASP A 447 14.04 -10.43 -9.49
N GLY A 448 13.61 -9.49 -8.63
CA GLY A 448 14.49 -8.51 -7.99
C GLY A 448 15.52 -7.90 -8.95
N SER A 449 16.80 -8.00 -8.58
CA SER A 449 17.91 -7.46 -9.38
C SER A 449 18.06 -8.13 -10.75
N THR A 450 17.77 -9.43 -10.87
CA THR A 450 17.88 -10.16 -12.13
C THR A 450 16.79 -9.79 -13.13
N GLY A 451 15.62 -9.35 -12.64
CA GLY A 451 14.53 -8.85 -13.48
C GLY A 451 14.72 -7.41 -13.99
N LEU A 452 15.62 -6.63 -13.38
CA LEU A 452 15.80 -5.20 -13.70
C LEU A 452 16.06 -4.93 -15.20
N PRO A 453 16.93 -5.67 -15.91
CA PRO A 453 17.14 -5.44 -17.35
C PRO A 453 15.85 -5.58 -18.16
N GLY A 454 14.98 -6.54 -17.82
CA GLY A 454 13.68 -6.72 -18.45
C GLY A 454 12.78 -5.50 -18.27
N ARG A 455 12.69 -4.99 -17.03
CA ARG A 455 11.84 -3.83 -16.68
C ARG A 455 12.24 -2.54 -17.42
N THR A 456 13.52 -2.42 -17.78
CA THR A 456 14.00 -1.30 -18.62
C THR A 456 13.73 -1.44 -20.12
N ARG A 457 13.20 -2.59 -20.55
CA ARG A 457 12.72 -2.87 -21.92
C ARG A 457 11.25 -3.29 -21.94
N ALA A 458 10.47 -2.79 -20.98
CA ALA A 458 9.06 -3.08 -20.85
C ALA A 458 8.74 -4.59 -20.68
N ASN A 459 9.68 -5.44 -20.24
CA ASN A 459 9.52 -6.90 -20.10
C ASN A 459 8.94 -7.62 -21.34
N GLY A 460 9.02 -7.02 -22.54
CA GLY A 460 8.29 -7.50 -23.71
C GLY A 460 6.76 -7.28 -23.66
N ASN A 461 6.23 -6.73 -22.57
CA ASN A 461 4.87 -6.21 -22.44
C ASN A 461 4.82 -4.75 -22.92
N PRO A 462 4.17 -4.46 -24.06
CA PRO A 462 4.26 -3.12 -24.63
C PRO A 462 3.47 -2.05 -23.86
N GLY A 463 2.72 -2.42 -22.80
CA GLY A 463 2.13 -1.47 -21.84
C GLY A 463 3.11 -0.85 -20.85
N ASP A 464 4.34 -1.37 -20.72
CA ASP A 464 5.32 -0.92 -19.70
C ASP A 464 6.36 0.08 -20.24
N VAL A 465 6.06 0.73 -21.38
CA VAL A 465 6.99 1.65 -22.07
C VAL A 465 7.33 2.87 -21.21
N VAL A 466 6.34 3.49 -20.56
CA VAL A 466 6.60 4.67 -19.72
C VAL A 466 7.31 4.29 -18.42
N SER A 467 6.94 3.16 -17.82
CA SER A 467 7.68 2.58 -16.69
C SER A 467 9.17 2.44 -17.00
N SER A 468 9.52 1.99 -18.21
CA SER A 468 10.91 1.90 -18.68
C SER A 468 11.60 3.27 -18.77
N ILE A 469 10.88 4.32 -19.19
CA ILE A 469 11.38 5.71 -19.17
C ILE A 469 11.69 6.12 -17.73
N VAL A 470 10.77 5.89 -16.79
CA VAL A 470 10.97 6.23 -15.38
C VAL A 470 12.18 5.52 -14.79
N TYR A 471 12.39 4.23 -15.10
CA TYR A 471 13.61 3.51 -14.71
C TYR A 471 14.90 4.20 -15.17
N PHE A 472 14.94 4.69 -16.41
CA PHE A 472 16.09 5.46 -16.92
C PHE A 472 16.28 6.79 -16.18
N LEU A 473 15.19 7.46 -15.80
CA LEU A 473 15.24 8.73 -15.05
C LEU A 473 15.69 8.55 -13.59
N VAL A 474 15.58 7.35 -13.02
CA VAL A 474 15.88 7.06 -11.60
C VAL A 474 17.26 6.45 -11.37
N PHE A 475 17.70 5.55 -12.27
CA PHE A 475 18.93 4.78 -12.04
C PHE A 475 20.17 5.49 -12.59
N ASP A 476 20.87 6.19 -11.67
CA ASP A 476 22.15 6.85 -11.93
C ASP A 476 23.27 5.83 -12.25
N PRO A 477 23.84 5.83 -13.47
CA PRO A 477 24.91 4.91 -13.86
C PRO A 477 26.22 5.13 -13.11
N THR A 478 26.47 6.33 -12.56
CA THR A 478 27.70 6.61 -11.79
C THR A 478 27.71 5.85 -10.46
N ARG A 479 26.53 5.61 -9.87
CA ARG A 479 26.38 4.78 -8.67
C ARG A 479 26.60 3.30 -8.98
N ALA A 480 26.15 2.82 -10.14
CA ALA A 480 26.42 1.45 -10.57
C ALA A 480 27.91 1.18 -10.82
N ALA A 481 28.64 2.15 -11.39
CA ALA A 481 30.08 2.07 -11.61
C ALA A 481 30.90 2.01 -10.31
N SER A 482 30.34 2.49 -9.19
CA SER A 482 30.97 2.40 -7.86
C SER A 482 30.86 1.01 -7.20
N GLY A 483 30.14 0.06 -7.81
CA GLY A 483 29.90 -1.28 -7.26
C GLY A 483 28.93 -1.32 -6.07
N ALA A 484 28.44 -0.17 -5.59
CA ALA A 484 27.49 -0.09 -4.49
C ALA A 484 26.07 -0.41 -4.97
N ASN A 485 25.61 -1.65 -4.75
CA ASN A 485 24.17 -1.89 -4.69
C ASN A 485 23.60 -1.07 -3.51
N PRO A 486 22.40 -0.47 -3.64
CA PRO A 486 21.72 0.11 -2.49
C PRO A 486 21.69 -0.91 -1.34
N THR A 487 22.06 -0.47 -0.13
CA THR A 487 22.02 -1.33 1.06
C THR A 487 20.56 -1.60 1.42
N ASP A 488 20.24 -2.82 1.88
CA ASP A 488 18.91 -3.12 2.38
C ASP A 488 18.58 -2.20 3.57
N PRO A 489 17.58 -1.31 3.45
CA PRO A 489 17.27 -0.35 4.50
C PRO A 489 16.53 -0.99 5.68
N ARG A 490 15.93 -2.17 5.47
CA ARG A 490 14.94 -2.76 6.39
C ARG A 490 15.52 -3.18 7.74
N PRO A 491 16.73 -3.76 7.87
CA PRO A 491 17.30 -4.07 9.18
C PRO A 491 17.40 -2.87 10.13
N GLY A 492 17.49 -1.64 9.61
CA GLY A 492 17.48 -0.40 10.39
C GLY A 492 16.10 0.24 10.58
N MET A 493 15.03 -0.36 10.06
CA MET A 493 13.67 0.18 10.16
C MET A 493 12.94 -0.31 11.42
N PRO A 494 12.02 0.49 11.99
CA PRO A 494 11.19 0.07 13.11
C PRO A 494 10.45 -1.23 12.81
N THR A 495 10.27 -2.07 13.82
CA THR A 495 9.49 -3.32 13.69
C THR A 495 8.00 -3.12 13.87
N VAL A 496 7.55 -1.89 14.14
CA VAL A 496 6.14 -1.53 14.33
C VAL A 496 5.84 -0.30 13.48
N PHE A 497 4.83 -0.40 12.62
CA PHE A 497 4.35 0.68 11.78
C PHE A 497 2.84 0.84 11.92
N TRP A 498 2.39 2.10 12.08
CA TRP A 498 1.00 2.46 12.21
C TRP A 498 0.59 3.44 11.10
N SER A 499 -0.25 2.97 10.18
CA SER A 499 -0.88 3.83 9.18
C SER A 499 -2.22 4.33 9.73
N GLU A 500 -2.22 5.57 10.21
CA GLU A 500 -3.32 6.11 11.00
C GLU A 500 -4.64 6.24 10.25
N GLY A 501 -4.63 6.79 9.04
CA GLY A 501 -5.83 6.94 8.20
C GLY A 501 -6.44 5.60 7.78
N MET A 502 -5.61 4.56 7.68
CA MET A 502 -6.04 3.19 7.35
C MET A 502 -6.37 2.34 8.58
N GLY A 503 -6.20 2.89 9.80
CA GLY A 503 -6.35 2.12 11.04
C GLY A 503 -5.56 0.81 11.01
N ARG A 504 -4.34 0.85 10.45
CA ARG A 504 -3.57 -0.34 10.09
C ARG A 504 -2.28 -0.46 10.90
N LEU A 505 -2.09 -1.61 11.53
CA LEU A 505 -0.87 -2.00 12.25
C LEU A 505 -0.12 -3.07 11.45
N LEU A 506 1.18 -2.83 11.25
CA LEU A 506 2.13 -3.81 10.74
C LEU A 506 3.19 -3.98 11.83
N ALA A 507 3.21 -5.11 12.54
CA ALA A 507 4.08 -5.32 13.70
C ALA A 507 4.82 -6.65 13.57
N ARG A 508 6.15 -6.62 13.57
CA ARG A 508 7.01 -7.78 13.40
C ARG A 508 8.00 -7.91 14.56
N THR A 509 8.62 -9.07 14.67
CA THR A 509 9.66 -9.35 15.68
C THR A 509 11.04 -8.89 15.21
N ASP A 510 11.35 -9.09 13.94
CA ASP A 510 12.56 -8.63 13.26
C ASP A 510 12.36 -8.57 11.73
N TRP A 511 13.43 -8.36 10.97
CA TRP A 511 13.44 -8.29 9.50
C TRP A 511 14.11 -9.50 8.83
N THR A 512 14.31 -10.58 9.57
CA THR A 512 14.95 -11.83 9.12
C THR A 512 13.92 -12.89 8.76
N ASP A 513 14.39 -14.03 8.26
CA ASP A 513 13.55 -15.20 7.99
C ASP A 513 12.93 -15.80 9.25
N ASN A 514 13.38 -15.44 10.45
CA ASN A 514 12.82 -15.91 11.71
C ASN A 514 11.64 -15.07 12.20
N ALA A 515 11.30 -13.98 11.51
CA ALA A 515 10.29 -13.05 11.95
C ALA A 515 8.90 -13.70 12.03
N SER A 516 8.22 -13.45 13.14
CA SER A 516 6.76 -13.42 13.22
C SER A 516 6.27 -12.01 12.96
N TRP A 517 5.25 -11.89 12.11
CA TRP A 517 4.72 -10.62 11.64
C TRP A 517 3.19 -10.64 11.69
N PHE A 518 2.65 -9.78 12.55
CA PHE A 518 1.23 -9.57 12.80
C PHE A 518 0.74 -8.33 12.07
N ASN A 519 -0.42 -8.47 11.43
CA ASN A 519 -1.08 -7.40 10.71
C ASN A 519 -2.51 -7.24 11.23
N PHE A 520 -2.97 -6.00 11.37
CA PHE A 520 -4.36 -5.67 11.68
C PHE A 520 -4.81 -4.47 10.86
N ARG A 521 -6.06 -4.44 10.42
CA ARG A 521 -6.64 -3.31 9.68
C ARG A 521 -8.08 -3.02 10.11
N LEU A 522 -8.40 -1.75 10.32
CA LEU A 522 -9.77 -1.27 10.52
C LEU A 522 -9.92 0.13 9.91
N SER A 523 -10.20 0.20 8.61
CA SER A 523 -10.44 1.46 7.90
C SER A 523 -11.90 1.63 7.53
N TYR A 524 -12.29 2.86 7.19
CA TYR A 524 -13.50 3.10 6.41
C TYR A 524 -13.44 2.36 5.06
N ASN A 525 -14.61 2.09 4.48
CA ASN A 525 -14.76 1.44 3.17
C ASN A 525 -15.61 2.32 2.23
N ALA A 526 -15.04 3.45 1.82
CA ALA A 526 -15.70 4.52 1.07
C ALA A 526 -15.30 4.61 -0.41
N VAL A 527 -14.30 3.86 -0.85
CA VAL A 527 -13.71 3.98 -2.20
C VAL A 527 -13.78 2.62 -2.91
N ASP A 528 -13.67 2.62 -4.25
CA ASP A 528 -14.00 1.51 -5.14
C ASP A 528 -13.34 0.17 -4.73
N HIS A 529 -12.02 0.10 -4.81
CA HIS A 529 -11.22 -1.11 -4.56
C HIS A 529 -11.03 -1.47 -3.08
N GLN A 530 -11.91 -0.96 -2.20
CA GLN A 530 -11.95 -1.35 -0.79
C GLN A 530 -12.88 -2.55 -0.59
N GLN A 531 -12.54 -3.40 0.38
CA GLN A 531 -13.22 -4.67 0.61
C GLN A 531 -13.96 -4.66 1.94
N GLY A 532 -14.76 -5.68 2.20
CA GLY A 532 -15.40 -5.91 3.50
C GLY A 532 -14.44 -6.48 4.55
N ASP A 533 -13.26 -5.89 4.71
CA ASP A 533 -12.10 -6.42 5.47
C ASP A 533 -11.82 -5.66 6.77
N GLY A 534 -12.76 -4.84 7.25
CA GLY A 534 -12.65 -4.16 8.54
C GLY A 534 -12.46 -5.16 9.69
N GLY A 535 -11.48 -4.89 10.55
CA GLY A 535 -11.11 -5.74 11.68
C GLY A 535 -10.28 -6.96 11.28
N MET A 536 -9.92 -7.13 10.01
CA MET A 536 -9.09 -8.23 9.54
C MET A 536 -7.72 -8.23 10.23
N PHE A 537 -7.20 -9.43 10.47
CA PHE A 537 -5.84 -9.64 10.94
C PHE A 537 -5.14 -10.78 10.19
N GLU A 538 -3.81 -10.79 10.18
CA GLU A 538 -2.99 -11.79 9.49
C GLU A 538 -1.78 -12.15 10.36
N LEU A 539 -1.27 -13.38 10.21
CA LEU A 539 -0.09 -13.84 10.92
C LEU A 539 0.86 -14.54 9.95
N TYR A 540 2.06 -13.99 9.84
CA TYR A 540 3.20 -14.58 9.16
C TYR A 540 4.20 -15.09 10.21
N ARG A 541 4.83 -16.23 9.93
CA ARG A 541 5.85 -16.81 10.79
C ARG A 541 6.86 -17.56 9.94
N ARG A 542 8.14 -17.32 10.21
CA ARG A 542 9.27 -18.12 9.70
C ARG A 542 9.21 -18.42 8.18
N GLY A 543 9.07 -17.40 7.36
CA GLY A 543 9.10 -17.56 5.90
C GLY A 543 7.73 -17.65 5.22
N GLU A 544 6.63 -17.86 5.95
CA GLU A 544 5.32 -18.09 5.35
C GLU A 544 4.13 -17.56 6.16
N TRP A 545 3.03 -17.32 5.47
CA TRP A 545 1.77 -16.90 6.08
C TRP A 545 1.05 -18.09 6.71
N LEU A 546 0.83 -18.03 8.03
CA LEU A 546 -0.02 -18.99 8.73
C LEU A 546 -1.49 -18.72 8.48
N THR A 547 -1.88 -17.44 8.41
CA THR A 547 -3.22 -17.03 8.00
C THR A 547 -3.17 -15.64 7.38
N LYS A 548 -3.94 -15.43 6.32
CA LYS A 548 -3.97 -14.21 5.52
C LYS A 548 -5.34 -14.08 4.84
N GLY A 549 -5.82 -12.87 4.58
CA GLY A 549 -7.02 -12.67 3.77
C GLY A 549 -6.84 -13.23 2.35
N THR A 550 -7.91 -13.77 1.75
CA THR A 550 -7.88 -14.16 0.33
C THR A 550 -7.64 -12.91 -0.52
N ILE A 551 -6.69 -13.00 -1.45
CA ILE A 551 -6.45 -11.97 -2.47
C ILE A 551 -7.42 -12.24 -3.62
N GLY A 552 -8.15 -11.23 -4.05
CA GLY A 552 -9.08 -11.34 -5.16
C GLY A 552 -9.73 -10.01 -5.51
N TYR A 553 -10.47 -10.03 -6.61
CA TYR A 553 -11.26 -8.93 -7.14
C TYR A 553 -12.76 -9.24 -6.99
N GLY A 554 -13.61 -8.21 -6.98
CA GLY A 554 -15.07 -8.39 -7.05
C GLY A 554 -15.71 -9.09 -5.83
N ASN A 555 -16.75 -9.90 -6.06
CA ASN A 555 -17.46 -10.57 -4.95
C ASN A 555 -16.63 -11.67 -4.30
N GLU A 556 -15.90 -12.44 -5.12
CA GLU A 556 -15.12 -13.61 -4.73
C GLU A 556 -13.96 -13.26 -3.79
N GLY A 557 -13.33 -12.09 -3.95
CA GLY A 557 -12.27 -11.62 -3.06
C GLY A 557 -12.71 -10.59 -2.02
N GLY A 558 -13.77 -9.82 -2.29
CA GLY A 558 -14.09 -8.63 -1.51
C GLY A 558 -15.03 -8.82 -0.32
N SER A 559 -15.61 -10.01 -0.10
CA SER A 559 -16.58 -10.22 1.00
C SER A 559 -15.88 -10.51 2.32
N SER A 560 -16.52 -10.18 3.44
CA SER A 560 -16.00 -10.44 4.78
C SER A 560 -15.75 -11.92 5.09
N ASP A 561 -16.48 -12.85 4.45
CA ASP A 561 -16.23 -14.30 4.61
C ASP A 561 -14.93 -14.78 3.96
N TYR A 562 -14.28 -13.96 3.13
CA TYR A 562 -12.94 -14.23 2.59
C TYR A 562 -11.82 -13.57 3.40
N LYS A 563 -12.18 -12.91 4.51
CA LYS A 563 -11.26 -12.18 5.38
C LYS A 563 -11.28 -12.80 6.77
N ASN A 564 -10.23 -12.53 7.54
CA ASN A 564 -10.12 -12.97 8.93
C ASN A 564 -10.94 -12.06 9.86
N THR A 565 -12.25 -12.02 9.65
CA THR A 565 -13.19 -11.11 10.32
C THR A 565 -14.56 -11.80 10.55
N LEU A 566 -15.61 -11.02 10.80
CA LEU A 566 -16.96 -11.53 11.07
C LEU A 566 -17.89 -11.36 9.87
N THR A 567 -18.91 -12.21 9.81
CA THR A 567 -20.16 -11.90 9.09
C THR A 567 -21.33 -11.91 10.06
N VAL A 568 -22.21 -10.91 9.96
CA VAL A 568 -23.41 -10.78 10.78
C VAL A 568 -24.60 -10.49 9.86
N ALA A 569 -25.56 -11.42 9.82
CA ALA A 569 -26.74 -11.26 8.99
C ALA A 569 -27.57 -10.06 9.45
N ASN A 570 -28.08 -9.29 8.47
CA ASN A 570 -28.93 -8.13 8.71
C ASN A 570 -30.39 -8.43 8.34
N THR A 571 -31.34 -7.60 8.78
CA THR A 571 -32.73 -7.69 8.33
C THR A 571 -32.85 -7.02 6.96
N ILE A 572 -33.25 -7.79 5.95
CA ILE A 572 -33.41 -7.32 4.57
C ILE A 572 -34.87 -6.86 4.38
N ALA A 573 -35.08 -5.58 4.07
CA ALA A 573 -36.40 -5.03 3.79
C ALA A 573 -37.01 -5.64 2.51
N SER A 574 -38.34 -5.82 2.49
CA SER A 574 -39.06 -6.30 1.30
C SER A 574 -38.90 -5.33 0.13
N GLY A 575 -38.46 -5.84 -1.04
CA GLY A 575 -38.30 -5.05 -2.27
C GLY A 575 -36.84 -4.69 -2.63
N LEU A 576 -35.86 -5.11 -1.83
CA LEU A 576 -34.45 -5.02 -2.21
C LEU A 576 -34.11 -6.03 -3.32
N THR A 577 -33.56 -5.56 -4.44
CA THR A 577 -33.06 -6.41 -5.51
C THR A 577 -31.72 -7.01 -5.08
N LEU A 578 -31.72 -8.31 -4.75
CA LEU A 578 -30.54 -9.03 -4.27
C LEU A 578 -29.56 -9.48 -5.38
N THR A 579 -29.75 -9.00 -6.62
CA THR A 579 -29.01 -9.48 -7.80
C THR A 579 -27.81 -8.62 -8.18
N ASN A 580 -27.55 -7.52 -7.46
CA ASN A 580 -26.34 -6.71 -7.66
C ASN A 580 -25.26 -7.02 -6.61
N PHE A 581 -24.05 -6.49 -6.82
CA PHE A 581 -22.90 -6.64 -5.92
C PHE A 581 -23.23 -6.38 -4.45
N LEU A 582 -24.02 -5.34 -4.16
CA LEU A 582 -24.42 -4.97 -2.79
C LEU A 582 -25.42 -5.95 -2.17
N GLY A 583 -26.38 -6.44 -2.95
CA GLY A 583 -27.31 -7.47 -2.53
C GLY A 583 -26.61 -8.77 -2.12
N ASN A 584 -25.54 -9.14 -2.84
CA ASN A 584 -24.69 -10.27 -2.49
C ASN A 584 -24.01 -10.09 -1.12
N ARG A 585 -23.50 -8.90 -0.80
CA ARG A 585 -22.89 -8.59 0.51
C ARG A 585 -23.90 -8.76 1.66
N LEU A 586 -25.13 -8.26 1.48
CA LEU A 586 -26.20 -8.39 2.48
C LEU A 586 -26.57 -9.86 2.76
N LEU A 587 -26.67 -10.68 1.71
CA LEU A 587 -26.98 -12.12 1.84
C LEU A 587 -25.92 -12.87 2.66
N ARG A 588 -24.65 -12.49 2.50
CA ARG A 588 -23.53 -13.08 3.24
C ARG A 588 -23.45 -12.58 4.69
N GLY A 589 -24.11 -11.47 5.02
CA GLY A 589 -23.88 -10.73 6.26
C GLY A 589 -22.51 -10.04 6.29
N ALA A 590 -21.97 -9.71 5.12
CA ALA A 590 -20.68 -9.04 4.98
C ALA A 590 -20.78 -7.55 5.29
N GLN A 591 -19.62 -6.92 5.47
CA GLN A 591 -19.48 -5.48 5.55
C GLN A 591 -19.77 -4.80 4.20
N MET A 592 -20.16 -3.53 4.25
CA MET A 592 -20.57 -2.75 3.09
C MET A 592 -19.43 -1.87 2.58
N PRO A 593 -18.91 -2.10 1.36
CA PRO A 593 -17.91 -1.25 0.72
C PRO A 593 -18.53 -0.06 -0.02
N GLN A 594 -17.71 0.70 -0.77
CA GLN A 594 -18.13 1.79 -1.67
C GLN A 594 -19.01 2.86 -1.00
N GLY A 595 -18.75 3.12 0.29
CA GLY A 595 -19.42 4.17 1.06
C GLY A 595 -20.87 3.91 1.39
N ARG A 596 -21.31 2.67 1.22
CA ARG A 596 -22.68 2.24 1.56
C ARG A 596 -22.84 1.92 3.04
N SER A 597 -21.74 1.80 3.79
CA SER A 597 -21.74 1.66 5.24
C SER A 597 -22.42 2.86 5.91
N LEU A 598 -23.12 2.63 7.03
CA LEU A 598 -23.87 3.65 7.74
C LEU A 598 -22.99 4.83 8.19
N SER A 599 -21.77 4.52 8.65
CA SER A 599 -20.73 5.48 9.03
C SER A 599 -19.38 4.75 9.13
N ASP A 600 -18.35 5.42 9.65
CA ASP A 600 -17.00 4.86 9.76
C ASP A 600 -16.83 3.92 10.95
N PRO A 601 -15.99 2.89 10.84
CA PRO A 601 -15.53 2.14 12.00
C PRO A 601 -14.57 2.99 12.84
N SER A 602 -14.25 2.51 14.04
CA SER A 602 -13.27 3.18 14.91
C SER A 602 -12.31 2.20 15.57
N VAL A 603 -11.02 2.54 15.59
CA VAL A 603 -10.06 1.91 16.50
C VAL A 603 -10.14 2.65 17.83
N GLU A 604 -10.90 2.09 18.77
CA GLU A 604 -11.25 2.71 20.05
C GLU A 604 -10.05 2.76 21.02
N ARG A 605 -9.26 1.67 21.05
CA ARG A 605 -8.11 1.51 21.95
C ARG A 605 -6.97 0.81 21.23
N ARG A 606 -5.74 1.18 21.54
CA ARG A 606 -4.54 0.42 21.16
C ARG A 606 -3.44 0.61 22.18
N SER A 607 -2.68 -0.43 22.44
CA SER A 607 -1.46 -0.34 23.23
C SER A 607 -0.45 -1.41 22.83
N GLN A 608 0.78 -1.23 23.28
CA GLN A 608 1.84 -2.21 23.12
C GLN A 608 2.55 -2.38 24.45
N GLY A 609 2.84 -3.63 24.80
CA GLY A 609 3.66 -3.99 25.95
C GLY A 609 4.92 -4.76 25.52
N PRO A 610 5.76 -5.17 26.48
CA PRO A 610 7.02 -5.87 26.20
C PRO A 610 6.82 -7.23 25.50
N ASP A 611 5.63 -7.82 25.60
CA ASP A 611 5.29 -9.13 25.05
C ASP A 611 3.94 -9.14 24.29
N TYR A 612 3.27 -7.98 24.11
CA TYR A 612 1.98 -7.93 23.42
C TYR A 612 1.74 -6.69 22.57
N HIS A 613 0.85 -6.82 21.59
CA HIS A 613 0.12 -5.72 20.96
C HIS A 613 -1.38 -5.92 21.20
N TYR A 614 -2.08 -4.87 21.60
CA TYR A 614 -3.51 -4.88 21.88
C TYR A 614 -4.24 -3.84 21.04
N LEU A 615 -5.39 -4.22 20.48
CA LEU A 615 -6.31 -3.30 19.81
C LEU A 615 -7.77 -3.62 20.19
N ARG A 616 -8.59 -2.58 20.31
CA ARG A 616 -10.05 -2.66 20.33
C ARG A 616 -10.64 -1.84 19.19
N GLY A 617 -11.56 -2.44 18.44
CA GLY A 617 -12.24 -1.76 17.33
C GLY A 617 -13.75 -1.93 17.33
N ASP A 618 -14.45 -0.86 16.93
CA ASP A 618 -15.86 -0.88 16.53
C ASP A 618 -15.98 -1.06 15.02
N MET A 619 -16.57 -2.16 14.59
CA MET A 619 -16.89 -2.44 13.19
C MET A 619 -18.38 -2.30 12.90
N THR A 620 -19.22 -2.02 13.90
CA THR A 620 -20.69 -2.00 13.78
C THR A 620 -21.18 -1.19 12.57
N PRO A 621 -20.66 0.03 12.32
CA PRO A 621 -21.11 0.84 11.19
C PRO A 621 -20.91 0.19 9.81
N LEU A 622 -19.92 -0.69 9.67
CA LEU A 622 -19.61 -1.37 8.41
C LEU A 622 -20.66 -2.42 8.02
N TYR A 623 -21.41 -2.97 8.99
CA TYR A 623 -22.43 -4.00 8.74
C TYR A 623 -23.83 -3.43 8.50
N ASN A 624 -24.00 -2.13 8.74
CA ASN A 624 -25.25 -1.42 8.50
C ASN A 624 -25.14 -0.58 7.24
N ALA A 625 -26.23 -0.50 6.48
CA ALA A 625 -26.23 0.13 5.16
C ALA A 625 -27.29 1.22 5.02
N TYR A 626 -26.93 2.29 4.31
CA TYR A 626 -27.86 3.30 3.80
C TYR A 626 -27.93 3.27 2.28
N TYR A 627 -29.14 3.16 1.73
CA TYR A 627 -29.40 3.29 0.30
C TYR A 627 -30.00 4.67 0.00
N PRO A 628 -29.35 5.48 -0.84
CA PRO A 628 -29.81 6.82 -1.16
C PRO A 628 -31.04 6.80 -2.08
N PRO A 629 -31.82 7.89 -2.13
CA PRO A 629 -33.08 7.96 -2.89
C PRO A 629 -32.93 7.88 -4.41
N SER A 630 -31.72 8.05 -4.96
CA SER A 630 -31.44 7.98 -6.40
C SER A 630 -31.23 6.55 -6.90
N ASP A 631 -31.04 5.59 -5.99
CA ASP A 631 -31.12 4.17 -6.31
C ASP A 631 -32.60 3.87 -6.61
N PRO A 632 -32.96 3.25 -7.75
CA PRO A 632 -34.33 2.85 -8.05
C PRO A 632 -34.94 1.92 -6.98
N THR A 633 -34.14 1.39 -6.05
CA THR A 633 -34.64 0.75 -4.83
C THR A 633 -35.39 1.74 -3.92
N PRO A 634 -36.57 1.39 -3.37
CA PRO A 634 -37.36 2.31 -2.56
C PRO A 634 -36.55 2.93 -1.42
N ALA A 635 -36.70 4.25 -1.19
CA ALA A 635 -36.07 5.04 -0.12
C ALA A 635 -36.26 4.50 1.33
N ALA A 636 -37.03 3.42 1.50
CA ALA A 636 -37.27 2.68 2.74
C ALA A 636 -36.31 1.49 2.97
N SER A 637 -35.40 1.19 2.04
CA SER A 637 -34.53 0.02 2.14
C SER A 637 -33.23 0.34 2.91
N ARG A 638 -33.26 0.22 4.24
CA ARG A 638 -32.06 0.28 5.10
C ARG A 638 -31.81 -1.08 5.73
N ALA A 639 -30.54 -1.41 5.96
CA ALA A 639 -30.13 -2.59 6.72
C ALA A 639 -29.50 -2.11 8.04
N LEU A 640 -30.29 -2.08 9.12
CA LEU A 640 -29.90 -1.46 10.41
C LEU A 640 -30.04 -2.42 11.62
N ASP A 641 -30.20 -3.71 11.35
CA ASP A 641 -30.48 -4.71 12.39
C ASP A 641 -29.28 -4.97 13.31
N VAL A 642 -28.07 -4.70 12.82
CA VAL A 642 -26.83 -4.97 13.56
C VAL A 642 -26.61 -3.86 14.59
N GLN A 643 -26.53 -4.25 15.87
CA GLN A 643 -26.39 -3.32 17.01
C GLN A 643 -24.98 -3.24 17.54
N GLU A 644 -24.22 -4.32 17.41
CA GLU A 644 -22.83 -4.36 17.84
C GLU A 644 -22.07 -5.36 17.00
N VAL A 645 -20.92 -4.92 16.47
CA VAL A 645 -19.85 -5.78 15.99
C VAL A 645 -18.54 -5.15 16.45
N SER A 646 -17.90 -5.74 17.46
CA SER A 646 -16.66 -5.21 18.03
C SER A 646 -15.63 -6.31 18.24
N ARG A 647 -14.35 -5.92 18.23
CA ARG A 647 -13.21 -6.83 18.37
C ARG A 647 -12.22 -6.29 19.37
N ASP A 648 -11.86 -7.10 20.35
CA ASP A 648 -10.60 -7.00 21.09
C ASP A 648 -9.64 -8.05 20.51
N ILE A 649 -8.41 -7.65 20.20
CA ILE A 649 -7.40 -8.56 19.66
C ILE A 649 -6.06 -8.33 20.37
N LEU A 650 -5.42 -9.43 20.75
CA LEU A 650 -4.09 -9.47 21.33
C LEU A 650 -3.18 -10.31 20.44
N TRP A 651 -2.07 -9.76 20.00
CA TRP A 651 -0.93 -10.54 19.53
C TRP A 651 0.06 -10.69 20.67
N LEU A 652 0.18 -11.88 21.22
CA LEU A 652 1.15 -12.27 22.22
C LEU A 652 2.38 -12.79 21.50
N ARG A 653 3.47 -12.01 21.57
CA ARG A 653 4.66 -12.25 20.77
C ARG A 653 5.39 -13.53 21.23
N PRO A 654 5.94 -14.32 20.29
CA PRO A 654 5.95 -14.07 18.85
C PRO A 654 4.73 -14.64 18.08
N ASP A 655 4.04 -15.67 18.60
CA ASP A 655 3.29 -16.58 17.72
C ASP A 655 1.81 -16.82 18.10
N GLN A 656 1.27 -16.13 19.10
CA GLN A 656 -0.11 -16.37 19.57
C GLN A 656 -1.01 -15.16 19.33
N ILE A 657 -2.22 -15.40 18.83
CA ILE A 657 -3.28 -14.39 18.71
C ILE A 657 -4.48 -14.81 19.53
N VAL A 658 -5.05 -13.89 20.29
CA VAL A 658 -6.33 -14.06 20.98
C VAL A 658 -7.30 -13.02 20.50
N VAL A 659 -8.45 -13.46 20.01
CA VAL A 659 -9.52 -12.61 19.48
C VAL A 659 -10.76 -12.78 20.35
N TYR A 660 -11.31 -11.67 20.84
CA TYR A 660 -12.59 -11.61 21.53
C TYR A 660 -13.54 -10.67 20.78
N ASP A 661 -14.54 -11.25 20.13
CA ASP A 661 -15.53 -10.54 19.34
C ASP A 661 -16.90 -10.50 20.01
N ARG A 662 -17.62 -9.39 19.82
CA ARG A 662 -19.01 -9.21 20.25
C ARG A 662 -19.88 -9.00 19.03
N ALA A 663 -20.98 -9.73 18.91
CA ALA A 663 -21.95 -9.56 17.83
C ALA A 663 -23.39 -9.56 18.37
N ARG A 664 -24.12 -8.47 18.12
CA ARG A 664 -25.53 -8.29 18.54
C ARG A 664 -26.40 -7.79 17.40
N THR A 665 -27.61 -8.33 17.30
CA THR A 665 -28.67 -7.86 16.39
C THR A 665 -29.94 -7.49 17.16
N LEU A 666 -30.78 -6.64 16.57
CA LEU A 666 -32.12 -6.32 17.08
C LEU A 666 -33.08 -7.50 16.93
N THR A 667 -32.98 -8.20 15.80
CA THR A 667 -33.87 -9.32 15.48
C THR A 667 -33.17 -10.65 15.72
N ALA A 668 -33.89 -11.61 16.29
CA ALA A 668 -33.41 -12.99 16.46
C ALA A 668 -33.32 -13.69 15.09
N ASN A 669 -32.73 -14.88 15.04
CA ASN A 669 -32.57 -15.65 13.79
C ASN A 669 -31.74 -14.89 12.75
N ARG A 670 -30.66 -14.26 13.21
CA ARG A 670 -29.65 -13.62 12.37
C ARG A 670 -28.31 -14.27 12.63
N ALA A 671 -27.80 -14.98 11.63
CA ALA A 671 -26.55 -15.70 11.74
C ALA A 671 -25.39 -14.76 12.08
N LYS A 672 -24.49 -15.25 12.95
CA LYS A 672 -23.28 -14.56 13.39
C LYS A 672 -22.15 -15.57 13.24
N ARG A 673 -21.10 -15.19 12.50
CA ARG A 673 -20.01 -16.10 12.15
C ARG A 673 -18.67 -15.42 12.28
N PHE A 674 -17.71 -16.16 12.80
CA PHE A 674 -16.29 -15.85 12.71
C PHE A 674 -15.66 -16.62 11.56
N TRP A 675 -14.87 -15.92 10.74
CA TRP A 675 -14.19 -16.47 9.58
C TRP A 675 -12.67 -16.35 9.75
N LEU A 676 -11.96 -17.40 9.33
CA LEU A 676 -10.50 -17.45 9.32
C LEU A 676 -10.03 -18.25 8.13
N ASN A 677 -9.21 -17.64 7.28
CA ASN A 677 -8.49 -18.35 6.23
C ASN A 677 -7.47 -19.28 6.86
N LEU A 678 -7.48 -20.54 6.45
CA LEU A 678 -6.57 -21.56 6.94
C LEU A 678 -5.47 -21.82 5.92
N PRO A 679 -4.25 -22.12 6.37
CA PRO A 679 -3.24 -22.63 5.47
C PRO A 679 -3.70 -24.02 5.02
N ASP A 680 -3.75 -24.24 3.71
CA ASP A 680 -3.95 -25.56 3.12
C ASP A 680 -2.70 -25.98 2.34
N ASN A 681 -2.22 -27.18 2.64
CA ASN A 681 -1.22 -27.85 1.84
C ASN A 681 -1.80 -29.19 1.45
N LEU A 682 -2.28 -29.32 0.20
CA LEU A 682 -2.79 -30.60 -0.28
C LEU A 682 -1.66 -31.64 -0.27
N PRO A 683 -1.87 -32.84 0.31
CA PRO A 683 -3.15 -33.44 0.68
C PRO A 683 -3.60 -33.26 2.16
N SER A 684 -2.85 -32.54 2.99
CA SER A 684 -3.14 -32.33 4.43
C SER A 684 -4.22 -31.26 4.62
N VAL A 685 -5.48 -31.63 4.36
CA VAL A 685 -6.64 -30.75 4.58
C VAL A 685 -6.76 -30.41 6.08
N PRO A 686 -7.11 -29.16 6.44
CA PRO A 686 -7.33 -28.81 7.83
C PRO A 686 -8.32 -29.73 8.55
N THR A 687 -8.00 -30.08 9.80
CA THR A 687 -8.77 -31.06 10.58
C THR A 687 -9.49 -30.40 11.75
N ILE A 688 -10.72 -30.87 12.04
CA ILE A 688 -11.50 -30.45 13.22
C ILE A 688 -11.44 -31.57 14.27
N ASN A 689 -11.09 -31.22 15.50
CA ASN A 689 -11.16 -32.11 16.66
C ASN A 689 -11.82 -31.39 17.83
N GLY A 690 -13.10 -31.69 18.08
CA GLY A 690 -13.90 -31.02 19.10
C GLY A 690 -13.99 -29.52 18.84
N ASN A 691 -13.36 -28.73 19.70
CA ASN A 691 -13.31 -27.27 19.57
C ASN A 691 -12.07 -26.72 18.89
N ARG A 692 -11.23 -27.60 18.33
CA ARG A 692 -9.95 -27.26 17.76
C ARG A 692 -9.91 -27.50 16.26
N VAL A 693 -9.13 -26.68 15.57
CA VAL A 693 -8.84 -26.81 14.16
C VAL A 693 -7.34 -26.73 13.95
N ILE A 694 -6.78 -27.59 13.11
CA ILE A 694 -5.36 -27.57 12.76
C ILE A 694 -5.24 -27.42 11.25
N GLY A 695 -4.57 -26.36 10.80
CA GLY A 695 -4.16 -26.16 9.42
C GLY A 695 -2.64 -26.34 9.26
N HIS A 696 -2.20 -26.69 8.06
CA HIS A 696 -0.80 -27.00 7.77
C HIS A 696 -0.30 -26.15 6.62
N THR A 697 0.85 -25.52 6.80
CA THR A 697 1.49 -24.74 5.72
C THR A 697 2.33 -25.65 4.81
N PRO A 698 2.66 -25.17 3.59
CA PRO A 698 3.62 -25.86 2.72
C PRO A 698 5.00 -26.07 3.35
N GLY A 699 5.47 -25.13 4.18
CA GLY A 699 6.74 -25.22 4.92
C GLY A 699 6.69 -26.14 6.15
N GLY A 700 5.56 -26.78 6.42
CA GLY A 700 5.41 -27.77 7.51
C GLY A 700 5.06 -27.17 8.88
N GLN A 701 4.80 -25.87 8.97
CA GLN A 701 4.29 -25.23 10.19
C GLN A 701 2.80 -25.53 10.39
N TRP A 702 2.35 -25.41 11.63
CA TRP A 702 0.96 -25.65 12.01
C TRP A 702 0.32 -24.36 12.51
N LEU A 703 -0.89 -24.09 12.03
CA LEU A 703 -1.81 -23.13 12.65
C LEU A 703 -2.81 -23.92 13.50
N GLN A 704 -2.71 -23.79 14.82
CA GLN A 704 -3.65 -24.41 15.75
C GLN A 704 -4.68 -23.36 16.20
N VAL A 705 -5.96 -23.65 16.06
CA VAL A 705 -7.06 -22.74 16.40
C VAL A 705 -7.94 -23.40 17.46
N SER A 706 -8.19 -22.71 18.57
CA SER A 706 -9.13 -23.15 19.61
C SER A 706 -10.29 -22.18 19.73
N SER A 707 -11.51 -22.68 19.48
CA SER A 707 -12.75 -21.92 19.72
C SER A 707 -13.25 -22.18 21.14
N VAL A 708 -13.21 -21.15 21.98
CA VAL A 708 -13.66 -21.20 23.38
C VAL A 708 -15.13 -20.78 23.46
N LEU A 709 -15.47 -19.63 22.88
CA LEU A 709 -16.84 -19.12 22.75
C LEU A 709 -17.24 -18.94 21.28
N PRO A 710 -18.53 -19.04 20.95
CA PRO A 710 -19.63 -19.44 21.86
C PRO A 710 -19.57 -20.93 22.16
N THR A 711 -20.01 -21.37 23.34
CA THR A 711 -20.00 -22.81 23.71
C THR A 711 -20.92 -23.64 22.81
N ALA A 712 -22.08 -23.08 22.43
CA ALA A 712 -22.95 -23.61 21.40
C ALA A 712 -22.56 -23.05 20.02
N ARG A 713 -21.84 -23.85 19.24
CA ARG A 713 -21.29 -23.46 17.93
C ARG A 713 -21.23 -24.63 16.97
N THR A 714 -21.16 -24.31 15.68
CA THR A 714 -20.74 -25.22 14.61
C THR A 714 -19.38 -24.78 14.09
N LEU A 715 -18.45 -25.72 13.89
CA LEU A 715 -17.20 -25.49 13.17
C LEU A 715 -17.28 -26.20 11.81
N SER A 716 -16.98 -25.47 10.74
CA SER A 716 -17.02 -25.99 9.37
C SER A 716 -15.75 -25.58 8.61
N ILE A 717 -15.18 -26.52 7.86
CA ILE A 717 -14.15 -26.23 6.86
C ILE A 717 -14.86 -25.97 5.54
N VAL A 718 -14.67 -24.78 4.99
CA VAL A 718 -15.33 -24.29 3.77
C VAL A 718 -14.28 -24.18 2.67
N THR A 719 -14.44 -24.96 1.60
CA THR A 719 -13.53 -25.00 0.43
C THR A 719 -14.20 -24.56 -0.87
N THR A 720 -15.52 -24.37 -0.86
CA THR A 720 -16.33 -23.89 -1.96
C THR A 720 -17.15 -22.69 -1.48
N ASP A 721 -17.49 -21.76 -2.37
CA ASP A 721 -18.37 -20.64 -2.01
C ASP A 721 -19.83 -21.14 -1.94
N PRO A 722 -20.47 -21.16 -0.76
CA PRO A 722 -21.86 -21.60 -0.64
C PRO A 722 -22.85 -20.57 -1.22
N PHE A 723 -22.40 -19.36 -1.52
CA PHE A 723 -23.21 -18.27 -2.07
C PHE A 723 -22.94 -18.00 -3.55
N LEU A 724 -22.16 -18.84 -4.24
CA LEU A 724 -22.15 -18.90 -5.70
C LEU A 724 -23.27 -19.85 -6.16
N PRO A 725 -24.43 -19.33 -6.60
CA PRO A 725 -25.44 -20.17 -7.21
C PRO A 725 -24.97 -20.62 -8.60
N ALA A 726 -25.28 -21.86 -8.96
CA ALA A 726 -25.53 -22.17 -10.36
C ALA A 726 -26.73 -21.31 -10.80
N ALA A 727 -26.45 -20.17 -11.44
CA ALA A 727 -27.42 -19.24 -12.01
C ALA A 727 -28.54 -18.76 -11.05
N VAL A 728 -28.30 -17.67 -10.30
CA VAL A 728 -29.43 -16.87 -9.79
C VAL A 728 -30.05 -16.09 -10.95
N ASN A 729 -31.24 -16.55 -11.36
CA ASN A 729 -32.26 -15.79 -12.10
C ASN A 729 -31.79 -14.92 -13.27
N GLY A 730 -31.15 -15.52 -14.27
CA GLY A 730 -31.08 -14.94 -15.63
C GLY A 730 -30.21 -13.71 -15.80
N PHE A 731 -29.44 -13.30 -14.79
CA PHE A 731 -28.28 -12.42 -14.97
C PHE A 731 -27.03 -13.26 -14.75
N ALA A 732 -26.21 -13.41 -15.79
CA ALA A 732 -24.82 -13.76 -15.59
C ALA A 732 -24.23 -12.65 -14.70
N LEU A 733 -23.85 -12.99 -13.48
CA LEU A 733 -22.81 -12.22 -12.81
C LEU A 733 -21.66 -12.19 -13.82
N GLY A 734 -21.24 -11.00 -14.25
CA GLY A 734 -20.30 -10.84 -15.35
C GLY A 734 -19.00 -11.61 -15.11
N ASP A 735 -18.16 -11.73 -16.14
CA ASP A 735 -16.90 -12.51 -16.13
C ASP A 735 -15.98 -12.27 -14.91
N GLU A 736 -16.18 -11.18 -14.16
CA GLU A 736 -15.50 -10.83 -12.92
C GLU A 736 -15.76 -11.77 -11.72
N ASP A 737 -16.85 -12.54 -11.71
CA ASP A 737 -17.25 -13.42 -10.59
C ASP A 737 -16.80 -14.89 -10.77
N SER A 738 -15.79 -15.16 -11.63
CA SER A 738 -15.26 -16.52 -11.87
C SER A 738 -13.74 -16.66 -11.63
N PHE A 739 -13.08 -15.62 -11.15
CA PHE A 739 -11.62 -15.49 -11.11
C PHE A 739 -10.93 -16.44 -10.12
N ILE A 740 -11.52 -16.72 -8.95
CA ILE A 740 -10.94 -17.60 -7.93
C ILE A 740 -11.11 -19.08 -8.32
N GLN A 741 -12.22 -19.46 -8.95
CA GLN A 741 -12.46 -20.85 -9.36
C GLN A 741 -11.76 -21.24 -10.67
N THR A 742 -11.57 -20.30 -11.62
CA THR A 742 -10.98 -20.61 -12.94
C THR A 742 -9.44 -20.65 -12.93
N ARG A 743 -8.76 -20.06 -11.94
CA ARG A 743 -7.31 -20.25 -11.71
C ARG A 743 -6.94 -21.59 -11.04
N THR A 744 -7.83 -22.57 -11.07
CA THR A 744 -7.54 -23.96 -10.70
C THR A 744 -6.36 -24.56 -11.50
N GLY A 745 -5.95 -23.94 -12.62
CA GLY A 745 -4.82 -24.34 -13.47
C GLY A 745 -3.47 -23.62 -13.29
N SER A 746 -3.36 -22.53 -12.52
CA SER A 746 -2.07 -21.82 -12.32
C SER A 746 -1.39 -22.29 -11.04
N GLY A 747 -0.23 -22.94 -11.16
CA GLY A 747 0.44 -23.64 -10.07
C GLY A 747 0.73 -22.78 -8.82
N GLY A 748 0.31 -23.29 -7.66
CA GLY A 748 1.05 -23.16 -6.38
C GLY A 748 1.06 -21.83 -5.61
N GLU A 749 0.49 -20.73 -6.11
CA GLU A 749 0.66 -19.42 -5.44
C GLU A 749 -0.45 -19.17 -4.41
N GLU A 750 -0.18 -19.54 -3.15
CA GLU A 750 -0.95 -19.27 -1.92
C GLU A 750 -2.49 -19.33 -2.06
N LYS A 751 -3.00 -20.56 -2.20
CA LYS A 751 -4.43 -20.85 -2.19
C LYS A 751 -4.96 -20.78 -0.76
N TYR A 752 -5.49 -19.65 -0.30
CA TYR A 752 -6.38 -19.64 0.87
C TYR A 752 -7.80 -20.04 0.44
N ALA A 753 -7.91 -21.18 -0.27
CA ALA A 753 -9.19 -21.71 -0.71
C ALA A 753 -9.98 -22.29 0.47
N THR A 754 -9.27 -22.69 1.52
CA THR A 754 -9.86 -23.28 2.72
C THR A 754 -10.05 -22.24 3.83
N ARG A 755 -11.26 -22.18 4.36
CA ARG A 755 -11.68 -21.25 5.41
C ARG A 755 -12.33 -22.00 6.56
N LEU A 756 -12.05 -21.59 7.79
CA LEU A 756 -12.80 -21.98 8.97
C LEU A 756 -13.98 -21.02 9.14
N GLN A 757 -15.18 -21.59 9.26
CA GLN A 757 -16.37 -20.93 9.76
C GLN A 757 -16.67 -21.40 11.18
N ILE A 758 -16.80 -20.47 12.12
CA ILE A 758 -17.37 -20.72 13.45
C ILE A 758 -18.71 -19.99 13.52
N GLU A 759 -19.82 -20.72 13.54
CA GLU A 759 -21.17 -20.16 13.58
C GLU A 759 -21.82 -20.35 14.95
N ALA A 760 -22.43 -19.29 15.50
CA ALA A 760 -23.21 -19.38 16.74
C ALA A 760 -24.53 -20.14 16.50
N THR A 761 -24.69 -21.30 17.12
CA THR A 761 -25.86 -22.17 16.91
C THR A 761 -27.15 -21.50 17.39
N GLY A 762 -28.24 -21.65 16.62
CA GLY A 762 -29.54 -21.07 16.94
C GLY A 762 -29.66 -19.57 16.64
N ALA A 763 -28.64 -18.96 16.02
CA ALA A 763 -28.65 -17.56 15.58
C ALA A 763 -29.17 -16.58 16.66
N PRO A 764 -28.55 -16.57 17.85
CA PRO A 764 -29.01 -15.81 19.00
C PRO A 764 -28.95 -14.30 18.73
N LEU A 765 -29.69 -13.51 19.52
CA LEU A 765 -29.64 -12.04 19.45
C LEU A 765 -28.24 -11.49 19.72
N ASP A 766 -27.54 -12.08 20.69
CA ASP A 766 -26.24 -11.66 21.17
C ASP A 766 -25.33 -12.89 21.28
N THR A 767 -24.07 -12.76 20.84
CA THR A 767 -23.06 -13.79 21.02
C THR A 767 -21.67 -13.21 21.22
N ARG A 768 -20.75 -14.06 21.67
CA ARG A 768 -19.32 -13.77 21.82
C ARG A 768 -18.52 -14.84 21.12
N PHE A 769 -17.49 -14.43 20.39
CA PHE A 769 -16.47 -15.35 19.90
C PHE A 769 -15.20 -15.13 20.69
N LEU A 770 -14.65 -16.18 21.28
CA LEU A 770 -13.34 -16.16 21.93
C LEU A 770 -12.51 -17.25 21.27
N THR A 771 -11.54 -16.83 20.48
CA THR A 771 -10.75 -17.71 19.61
C THR A 771 -9.26 -17.47 19.85
N VAL A 772 -8.50 -18.56 20.00
CA VAL A 772 -7.05 -18.54 20.15
C VAL A 772 -6.40 -19.18 18.94
N LEU A 773 -5.34 -18.56 18.42
CA LEU A 773 -4.54 -19.05 17.32
C LEU A 773 -3.09 -19.18 17.77
N ASP A 774 -2.45 -20.31 17.47
CA ASP A 774 -1.01 -20.51 17.68
C ASP A 774 -0.33 -20.89 16.37
N GLY A 775 0.73 -20.15 16.05
CA GLY A 775 1.74 -20.60 15.12
C GLY A 775 2.74 -21.53 15.81
N THR A 776 2.87 -22.74 15.28
CA THR A 776 3.73 -23.76 15.91
C THR A 776 4.54 -24.52 14.87
N ASP A 777 5.64 -25.12 15.32
CA ASP A 777 6.35 -26.12 14.54
C ASP A 777 5.53 -27.42 14.45
N ALA A 778 5.83 -28.26 13.45
CA ALA A 778 5.12 -29.51 13.25
C ALA A 778 5.06 -30.36 14.53
N ASN A 779 3.89 -30.94 14.81
CA ASN A 779 3.66 -31.83 15.95
C ASN A 779 3.83 -31.17 17.34
N ALA A 780 3.84 -29.84 17.43
CA ALA A 780 3.82 -29.18 18.73
C ALA A 780 2.60 -29.60 19.56
N ALA A 781 2.83 -29.82 20.86
CA ALA A 781 1.79 -30.24 21.78
C ALA A 781 0.65 -29.21 21.84
N ILE A 782 -0.58 -29.72 21.91
CA ILE A 782 -1.75 -28.86 21.94
C ILE A 782 -2.07 -28.47 23.38
N GLU A 783 -1.79 -27.22 23.71
CA GLU A 783 -2.05 -26.66 25.04
C GLU A 783 -3.56 -26.55 25.34
N PRO A 784 -4.06 -27.14 26.45
CA PRO A 784 -5.44 -26.98 26.90
C PRO A 784 -5.83 -25.52 27.13
N THR A 785 -7.07 -25.18 26.73
CA THR A 785 -7.61 -23.83 26.90
C THR A 785 -8.91 -23.92 27.69
N ASP A 786 -8.92 -23.34 28.87
CA ASP A 786 -10.06 -23.33 29.79
C ASP A 786 -10.81 -22.00 29.66
N LEU A 787 -12.14 -22.02 29.58
CA LEU A 787 -12.97 -20.82 29.65
C LEU A 787 -12.95 -20.26 31.08
N LEU A 788 -12.74 -18.95 31.22
CA LEU A 788 -12.80 -18.25 32.49
C LEU A 788 -13.93 -17.22 32.50
N GLN A 789 -14.59 -17.05 33.65
CA GLN A 789 -15.65 -16.05 33.86
C GLN A 789 -15.48 -15.39 35.22
N SER A 790 -15.62 -14.06 35.29
CA SER A 790 -15.56 -13.34 36.56
C SER A 790 -16.73 -13.72 37.46
N ILE A 791 -16.51 -13.72 38.78
CA ILE A 791 -17.56 -13.97 39.76
C ILE A 791 -18.35 -12.68 39.98
N ALA A 792 -19.67 -12.72 39.76
CA ALA A 792 -20.56 -11.62 40.10
C ALA A 792 -20.67 -11.46 41.62
N ASP A 793 -20.55 -10.23 42.11
CA ASP A 793 -20.66 -9.88 43.52
C ASP A 793 -21.29 -8.50 43.63
N SER A 794 -22.37 -8.36 44.40
CA SER A 794 -23.17 -7.13 44.45
C SER A 794 -22.41 -5.90 44.99
N GLY A 795 -21.24 -6.09 45.61
CA GLY A 795 -20.37 -5.01 46.09
C GLY A 795 -19.17 -4.70 45.19
N CYS A 796 -18.84 -5.55 44.21
CA CYS A 796 -17.62 -5.43 43.39
C CYS A 796 -17.87 -5.62 41.89
N VAL A 797 -18.55 -6.70 41.49
CA VAL A 797 -18.76 -7.05 40.07
C VAL A 797 -20.24 -7.03 39.73
N THR A 798 -20.68 -5.99 39.03
CA THR A 798 -22.02 -5.99 38.45
C THR A 798 -22.07 -6.99 37.28
N PRO A 799 -23.23 -7.62 37.00
CA PRO A 799 -23.36 -8.50 35.85
C PRO A 799 -22.96 -7.83 34.52
N ALA A 800 -23.24 -6.53 34.37
CA ALA A 800 -22.87 -5.75 33.19
C ALA A 800 -21.35 -5.45 33.12
N GLY A 801 -20.70 -5.22 34.26
CA GLY A 801 -19.25 -4.99 34.37
C GLY A 801 -18.41 -6.28 34.45
N SER A 802 -18.98 -7.43 34.11
CA SER A 802 -18.28 -8.72 34.15
C SER A 802 -17.27 -8.85 33.02
N VAL A 803 -16.24 -9.66 33.27
CA VAL A 803 -15.23 -10.05 32.27
C VAL A 803 -15.29 -11.55 32.04
N GLU A 804 -14.89 -11.99 30.85
CA GLU A 804 -14.68 -13.39 30.54
C GLU A 804 -13.39 -13.55 29.73
N GLY A 805 -12.86 -14.77 29.70
CA GLY A 805 -11.49 -14.96 29.27
C GLY A 805 -11.13 -16.41 29.10
N LEU A 806 -9.82 -16.67 29.09
CA LEU A 806 -9.29 -18.01 29.00
C LEU A 806 -8.04 -18.20 29.85
N ALA A 807 -7.81 -19.43 30.29
CA ALA A 807 -6.56 -19.88 30.91
C ALA A 807 -5.86 -20.90 30.01
N ARG A 808 -4.55 -20.72 29.81
CA ARG A 808 -3.73 -21.61 28.99
C ARG A 808 -2.28 -21.60 29.46
N ALA A 809 -1.61 -22.75 29.53
CA ALA A 809 -0.27 -22.90 30.11
C ALA A 809 -0.12 -22.30 31.53
N ASP A 810 0.48 -21.13 31.69
CA ASP A 810 0.63 -20.39 32.96
C ASP A 810 0.01 -18.99 32.88
N GLN A 811 -0.77 -18.69 31.83
CA GLN A 811 -1.34 -17.38 31.55
C GLN A 811 -2.87 -17.40 31.51
N ALA A 812 -3.46 -16.30 31.97
CA ALA A 812 -4.89 -16.03 31.82
C ALA A 812 -5.11 -14.66 31.16
N ILE A 813 -6.09 -14.59 30.27
CA ILE A 813 -6.38 -13.40 29.46
C ILE A 813 -7.86 -13.09 29.60
N TRP A 814 -8.19 -11.85 29.94
CA TRP A 814 -9.54 -11.41 30.27
C TRP A 814 -10.00 -10.22 29.41
N PHE A 815 -11.27 -10.27 29.01
CA PHE A 815 -11.94 -9.27 28.19
C PHE A 815 -13.24 -8.80 28.84
N ALA A 816 -13.48 -7.49 28.80
CA ALA A 816 -14.76 -6.91 29.23
C ALA A 816 -15.92 -7.44 28.38
N ARG A 817 -16.99 -7.93 28.99
CA ARG A 817 -18.15 -8.44 28.23
C ARG A 817 -18.94 -7.33 27.55
N ASP A 818 -19.06 -6.20 28.24
CA ASP A 818 -19.59 -4.94 27.73
C ASP A 818 -18.42 -3.97 27.49
N ARG A 819 -18.17 -3.61 26.23
CA ARG A 819 -17.07 -2.72 25.86
C ARG A 819 -17.25 -1.28 26.36
N SER A 820 -18.49 -0.88 26.68
CA SER A 820 -18.83 0.46 27.14
C SER A 820 -18.55 0.67 28.64
N LEU A 821 -18.31 -0.42 29.37
CA LEU A 821 -18.03 -0.39 30.79
C LEU A 821 -16.56 -0.70 31.05
N ALA A 822 -15.95 0.11 31.93
CA ALA A 822 -14.59 -0.09 32.41
C ALA A 822 -14.63 -0.41 33.91
N PRO A 823 -14.50 -1.69 34.32
CA PRO A 823 -14.68 -2.08 35.70
C PRO A 823 -13.53 -1.55 36.57
N THR A 824 -13.90 -1.09 37.77
CA THR A 824 -12.97 -0.64 38.81
C THR A 824 -12.74 -1.71 39.88
N CYS A 825 -13.53 -2.79 39.88
CA CYS A 825 -13.41 -3.92 40.79
C CYS A 825 -13.74 -5.22 40.06
N LEU A 826 -12.94 -6.28 40.27
CA LEU A 826 -13.11 -7.59 39.62
C LEU A 826 -12.74 -8.73 40.56
N ILE A 827 -13.45 -9.86 40.47
CA ILE A 827 -13.08 -11.13 41.10
C ILE A 827 -12.87 -12.16 39.99
N LEU A 828 -11.61 -12.53 39.76
CA LEU A 828 -11.17 -13.34 38.62
C LEU A 828 -10.72 -14.72 39.09
N PRO A 829 -11.59 -15.75 39.02
CA PRO A 829 -11.20 -17.12 39.30
C PRO A 829 -10.27 -17.63 38.19
N ALA A 830 -9.17 -18.27 38.57
CA ALA A 830 -8.24 -18.88 37.64
C ALA A 830 -7.56 -20.11 38.26
N PRO A 831 -7.19 -21.13 37.46
CA PRO A 831 -6.43 -22.28 37.95
C PRO A 831 -5.15 -21.85 38.68
N THR A 832 -4.75 -22.60 39.71
CA THR A 832 -3.55 -22.29 40.52
C THR A 832 -2.24 -22.25 39.75
N ARG A 833 -2.18 -22.87 38.56
CA ARG A 833 -1.06 -22.80 37.63
C ARG A 833 -0.81 -21.40 37.05
N ILE A 834 -1.81 -20.50 37.10
CA ILE A 834 -1.71 -19.19 36.49
C ILE A 834 -0.71 -18.30 37.23
N GLN A 835 0.32 -17.89 36.51
CA GLN A 835 1.36 -16.97 36.95
C GLN A 835 1.22 -15.58 36.32
N ARG A 836 0.60 -15.50 35.13
CA ARG A 836 0.53 -14.28 34.33
C ARG A 836 -0.93 -13.96 34.01
N MET A 837 -1.34 -12.72 34.18
CA MET A 837 -2.66 -12.22 33.78
C MET A 837 -2.52 -11.02 32.86
N LEU A 838 -3.23 -11.05 31.74
CA LEU A 838 -3.57 -9.85 30.97
C LEU A 838 -5.07 -9.57 31.13
N ILE A 839 -5.40 -8.37 31.57
CA ILE A 839 -6.79 -7.96 31.81
C ILE A 839 -7.04 -6.72 30.95
N THR A 840 -7.97 -6.82 30.00
CA THR A 840 -8.29 -5.74 29.05
C THR A 840 -9.61 -5.06 29.40
N GLY A 841 -9.82 -3.84 28.88
CA GLY A 841 -11.05 -3.08 29.10
C GLY A 841 -11.18 -2.43 30.47
N LEU A 842 -10.08 -2.30 31.21
CA LEU A 842 -10.03 -1.56 32.47
C LEU A 842 -10.07 -0.04 32.21
N VAL A 843 -10.18 0.74 33.29
CA VAL A 843 -10.10 2.21 33.20
C VAL A 843 -8.69 2.59 32.74
N PRO A 844 -8.55 3.34 31.62
CA PRO A 844 -7.23 3.73 31.10
C PRO A 844 -6.39 4.48 32.13
N ASN A 845 -5.11 4.14 32.24
CA ASN A 845 -4.14 4.74 33.17
C ASN A 845 -4.53 4.66 34.66
N ALA A 846 -5.48 3.81 35.04
CA ALA A 846 -5.88 3.67 36.43
C ALA A 846 -5.00 2.67 37.18
N GLY A 847 -4.77 2.97 38.46
CA GLY A 847 -4.12 2.07 39.40
C GLY A 847 -5.12 1.10 40.03
N TYR A 848 -4.67 -0.13 40.22
CA TYR A 848 -5.43 -1.22 40.81
C TYR A 848 -4.67 -1.87 41.97
N GLY A 849 -5.43 -2.21 43.00
CA GLY A 849 -5.00 -3.03 44.12
C GLY A 849 -5.24 -4.47 43.74
N LEU A 850 -4.33 -5.35 44.13
CA LEU A 850 -4.44 -6.77 43.80
C LEU A 850 -4.25 -7.61 45.05
N SER A 851 -5.19 -8.51 45.30
CA SER A 851 -5.03 -9.60 46.26
C SER A 851 -5.34 -10.94 45.59
N ILE A 852 -4.60 -11.98 45.97
CA ILE A 852 -4.78 -13.33 45.45
C ILE A 852 -5.17 -14.22 46.62
N GLN A 853 -6.31 -14.89 46.50
CA GLN A 853 -6.86 -15.76 47.53
C GLN A 853 -6.90 -17.20 47.00
N SER A 854 -6.09 -18.08 47.57
CA SER A 854 -6.06 -19.49 47.17
C SER A 854 -7.23 -20.28 47.72
N GLN A 855 -7.93 -21.01 46.85
CA GLN A 855 -9.08 -21.85 47.15
C GLN A 855 -8.89 -23.25 46.55
N GLY A 856 -7.98 -24.04 47.13
CA GLY A 856 -7.70 -25.39 46.66
C GLY A 856 -6.98 -25.39 45.32
N VAL A 857 -7.65 -25.80 44.24
CA VAL A 857 -7.10 -25.88 42.87
C VAL A 857 -7.28 -24.60 42.05
N GLU A 858 -8.06 -23.65 42.57
CA GLU A 858 -8.36 -22.35 41.95
C GLU A 858 -7.87 -21.22 42.86
N ASP A 859 -7.40 -20.12 42.27
CA ASP A 859 -7.15 -18.87 42.96
C ASP A 859 -8.12 -17.79 42.51
N ARG A 860 -8.53 -16.94 43.45
CA ARG A 860 -9.32 -15.74 43.17
C ARG A 860 -8.42 -14.52 43.18
N TRP A 861 -8.28 -13.90 42.02
CA TRP A 861 -7.56 -12.63 41.86
C TRP A 861 -8.58 -11.50 42.01
N VAL A 862 -8.49 -10.77 43.11
CA VAL A 862 -9.39 -9.68 43.43
C VAL A 862 -8.70 -8.37 43.10
N LEU A 863 -9.25 -7.65 42.12
CA LEU A 863 -8.83 -6.31 41.74
C LEU A 863 -9.77 -5.29 42.37
N SER A 864 -9.21 -4.22 42.90
CA SER A 864 -9.96 -3.07 43.44
C SER A 864 -9.38 -1.75 42.93
N ALA A 865 -10.22 -0.71 42.90
CA ALA A 865 -9.80 0.62 42.47
C ALA A 865 -8.70 1.19 43.37
N GLY A 866 -7.72 1.86 42.76
CA GLY A 866 -6.56 2.42 43.44
C GLY A 866 -5.51 1.36 43.77
N GLY A 867 -4.22 1.71 43.74
CA GLY A 867 -3.11 0.77 43.98
C GLY A 867 -1.95 1.00 43.02
N SER A 868 -0.93 0.14 43.09
CA SER A 868 0.31 0.29 42.32
C SER A 868 0.33 -0.45 40.97
N TRP A 869 -0.60 -1.39 40.73
CA TRP A 869 -0.70 -2.07 39.43
C TRP A 869 -1.40 -1.16 38.43
N GLN A 870 -0.68 -0.69 37.43
CA GLN A 870 -1.19 0.30 36.48
C GLN A 870 -1.71 -0.36 35.20
N ALA A 871 -2.96 -0.07 34.86
CA ALA A 871 -3.45 -0.30 33.50
C ALA A 871 -2.82 0.72 32.55
N ASP A 872 -2.52 0.32 31.31
CA ASP A 872 -1.96 1.21 30.30
C ASP A 872 -3.02 2.18 29.73
N ALA A 873 -2.61 3.01 28.76
CA ALA A 873 -3.48 3.99 28.10
C ALA A 873 -4.64 3.36 27.31
N ALA A 874 -4.62 2.06 27.06
CA ALA A 874 -5.71 1.31 26.44
C ALA A 874 -6.58 0.56 27.45
N GLY A 875 -6.26 0.63 28.75
CA GLY A 875 -6.95 -0.13 29.78
C GLY A 875 -6.52 -1.59 29.83
N VAL A 876 -5.29 -1.91 29.43
CA VAL A 876 -4.69 -3.25 29.59
C VAL A 876 -3.82 -3.25 30.84
N LEU A 877 -4.11 -4.15 31.77
CA LEU A 877 -3.28 -4.43 32.93
C LEU A 877 -2.59 -5.77 32.77
N ARG A 878 -1.26 -5.77 32.93
CA ARG A 878 -0.43 -6.97 32.97
C ARG A 878 0.01 -7.23 34.40
N VAL A 879 -0.26 -8.44 34.90
CA VAL A 879 0.03 -8.86 36.27
C VAL A 879 0.82 -10.16 36.25
N ASN A 880 1.85 -10.26 37.08
CA ASN A 880 2.60 -11.51 37.30
C ASN A 880 2.58 -11.86 38.80
N ARG A 881 2.51 -13.15 39.13
CA ARG A 881 2.65 -13.66 40.49
C ARG A 881 4.09 -13.54 40.96
N GLY A 882 4.30 -12.77 42.03
CA GLY A 882 5.60 -12.46 42.61
C GLY A 882 5.87 -10.97 42.64
N PRO A 883 6.86 -10.50 43.43
CA PRO A 883 7.34 -9.13 43.27
C PRO A 883 7.76 -8.93 41.82
N ALA A 884 7.69 -7.69 41.33
CA ALA A 884 8.09 -7.30 39.97
C ALA A 884 9.28 -8.16 39.51
N PRO A 885 9.22 -8.77 38.31
CA PRO A 885 10.19 -9.77 37.90
C PRO A 885 11.57 -9.26 38.28
N ALA A 886 12.32 -10.05 39.06
CA ALA A 886 13.71 -9.73 39.34
C ALA A 886 14.28 -9.33 37.99
N LEU A 887 14.71 -8.07 37.89
CA LEU A 887 15.31 -7.55 36.69
C LEU A 887 16.37 -8.59 36.31
N ARG A 888 16.25 -9.20 35.14
CA ARG A 888 17.20 -10.20 34.65
C ARG A 888 17.93 -9.59 33.45
N PRO A 889 19.24 -9.79 33.35
CA PRO A 889 19.94 -9.51 32.11
C PRO A 889 19.40 -10.43 31.01
N ARG A 890 19.41 -9.92 29.77
CA ARG A 890 19.14 -10.70 28.56
C ARG A 890 20.19 -10.28 27.55
N LEU A 891 21.23 -11.09 27.41
CA LEU A 891 22.28 -10.82 26.43
C LEU A 891 21.82 -11.26 25.05
N SER A 892 22.01 -10.39 24.06
CA SER A 892 21.75 -10.64 22.64
C SER A 892 22.94 -10.18 21.81
N ILE A 893 23.09 -10.78 20.64
CA ILE A 893 24.13 -10.47 19.66
C ILE A 893 23.46 -10.05 18.37
N ASP A 894 24.09 -9.14 17.64
CA ASP A 894 23.61 -8.68 16.33
C ASP A 894 23.82 -9.72 15.21
N GLN A 895 24.75 -10.66 15.40
CA GLN A 895 25.09 -11.70 14.40
C GLN A 895 25.47 -13.02 15.08
N ASP A 896 24.88 -14.15 14.65
CA ASP A 896 25.22 -15.50 15.14
C ASP A 896 26.40 -16.15 14.37
N THR A 897 26.85 -15.51 13.29
CA THR A 897 27.95 -15.95 12.43
C THR A 897 28.78 -14.75 11.94
N LEU A 898 30.10 -14.81 12.13
CA LEU A 898 31.05 -13.84 11.56
C LEU A 898 31.81 -14.48 10.39
N THR A 899 31.63 -13.93 9.20
CA THR A 899 32.35 -14.34 7.99
C THR A 899 33.34 -13.27 7.55
N PHE A 900 34.62 -13.58 7.65
CA PHE A 900 35.71 -12.73 7.17
C PHE A 900 35.87 -12.87 5.66
N SER A 901 36.04 -11.75 4.96
CA SER A 901 36.47 -11.73 3.56
C SER A 901 37.79 -12.49 3.38
N SER A 902 38.11 -12.91 2.15
CA SER A 902 39.36 -13.64 1.91
C SER A 902 40.59 -12.82 2.29
N ARG A 903 41.59 -13.49 2.88
CA ARG A 903 42.86 -12.90 3.30
C ARG A 903 44.00 -13.81 2.90
N TYR A 904 45.13 -13.22 2.50
CA TYR A 904 46.33 -14.02 2.24
C TYR A 904 46.91 -14.58 3.54
N VAL A 905 47.57 -15.73 3.48
CA VAL A 905 48.28 -16.31 4.63
C VAL A 905 49.29 -15.30 5.17
N GLY A 906 49.19 -14.97 6.47
CA GLY A 906 50.02 -13.95 7.13
C GLY A 906 49.38 -12.57 7.26
N ASP A 907 48.29 -12.27 6.53
CA ASP A 907 47.51 -11.04 6.71
C ASP A 907 46.46 -11.19 7.84
N SER A 908 45.86 -10.07 8.25
CA SER A 908 44.77 -10.09 9.23
C SER A 908 43.57 -9.23 8.83
N ALA A 909 42.41 -9.57 9.38
CA ALA A 909 41.19 -8.77 9.33
C ALA A 909 40.49 -8.80 10.67
N THR A 910 39.79 -7.73 11.01
CA THR A 910 39.04 -7.63 12.26
C THR A 910 37.59 -7.32 11.94
N LEU A 911 36.67 -8.05 12.58
CA LEU A 911 35.24 -7.75 12.56
C LEU A 911 34.78 -7.44 13.98
N THR A 912 33.77 -6.58 14.08
CA THR A 912 33.15 -6.20 15.34
C THR A 912 31.81 -6.94 15.48
N LEU A 913 31.53 -7.42 16.68
CA LEU A 913 30.25 -8.00 17.10
C LEU A 913 29.69 -7.15 18.23
N LEU A 914 28.42 -6.78 18.17
CA LEU A 914 27.76 -5.99 19.21
C LEU A 914 27.01 -6.93 20.16
N LEU A 915 27.39 -6.89 21.44
CA LEU A 915 26.74 -7.60 22.52
C LEU A 915 25.87 -6.61 23.30
N GLN A 916 24.55 -6.80 23.27
CA GLN A 916 23.58 -5.93 23.93
C GLN A 916 22.96 -6.62 25.13
N ASN A 917 22.56 -5.84 26.13
CA ASN A 917 21.73 -6.30 27.23
C ASN A 917 20.31 -5.74 27.09
N ASP A 918 19.45 -6.50 26.43
CA ASP A 918 18.02 -6.21 26.25
C ASP A 918 17.20 -6.48 27.53
N GLY A 919 17.87 -6.93 28.58
CA GLY A 919 17.28 -7.20 29.88
C GLY A 919 17.06 -5.92 30.66
N LEU A 920 16.25 -6.04 31.71
CA LEU A 920 15.95 -4.90 32.58
C LEU A 920 16.89 -4.82 33.80
N ALA A 921 17.85 -5.75 33.95
CA ALA A 921 18.95 -5.70 34.92
C ALA A 921 20.31 -5.67 34.24
N PRO A 922 21.36 -5.16 34.92
CA PRO A 922 22.73 -5.40 34.50
C PRO A 922 23.05 -6.90 34.42
N SER A 923 23.93 -7.29 33.49
CA SER A 923 24.51 -8.64 33.48
C SER A 923 25.52 -8.83 34.62
N GLY A 924 25.88 -10.07 34.91
CA GLY A 924 27.07 -10.36 35.68
C GLY A 924 28.34 -10.24 34.83
N PRO A 925 29.50 -10.62 35.38
CA PRO A 925 30.75 -10.67 34.63
C PRO A 925 30.66 -11.57 33.41
N ILE A 926 31.07 -11.05 32.25
CA ILE A 926 30.96 -11.74 30.97
C ILE A 926 32.31 -12.37 30.62
N THR A 927 32.30 -13.67 30.38
CA THR A 927 33.48 -14.40 29.89
C THR A 927 33.34 -14.61 28.39
N VAL A 928 34.32 -14.15 27.62
CA VAL A 928 34.35 -14.29 26.16
C VAL A 928 35.59 -15.08 25.77
N ALA A 929 35.42 -16.16 25.00
CA ALA A 929 36.52 -17.01 24.57
C ALA A 929 36.29 -17.59 23.16
N VAL A 930 37.33 -17.60 22.33
CA VAL A 930 37.36 -18.43 21.12
C VAL A 930 37.64 -19.87 21.56
N THR A 931 36.65 -20.74 21.44
CA THR A 931 36.70 -22.13 21.92
C THR A 931 37.22 -23.10 20.87
N SER A 932 37.23 -22.71 19.58
CA SER A 932 37.87 -23.46 18.50
C SER A 932 38.31 -22.55 17.35
N GLY A 933 39.29 -22.98 16.57
CA GLY A 933 39.84 -22.23 15.43
C GLY A 933 40.96 -21.26 15.84
N THR A 934 42.21 -21.72 15.80
CA THR A 934 43.39 -20.96 16.27
C THR A 934 43.73 -19.72 15.44
N ASP A 935 43.12 -19.57 14.26
CA ASP A 935 43.28 -18.39 13.41
C ASP A 935 42.38 -17.22 13.82
N PHE A 936 41.49 -17.41 14.80
CA PHE A 936 40.64 -16.37 15.33
C PHE A 936 41.11 -15.98 16.73
N LEU A 937 41.31 -14.68 16.94
CA LEU A 937 41.84 -14.10 18.16
C LEU A 937 40.90 -13.00 18.65
N LEU A 938 40.79 -12.86 19.98
CA LEU A 938 40.08 -11.73 20.60
C LEU A 938 41.04 -10.55 20.74
N ASP A 939 40.75 -9.47 20.01
CA ASP A 939 41.54 -8.24 20.03
C ASP A 939 41.09 -7.28 21.14
N GLN A 940 39.78 -7.24 21.37
CA GLN A 940 39.17 -6.40 22.39
C GLN A 940 37.96 -7.12 22.98
N THR A 941 37.91 -7.14 24.30
CA THR A 941 36.76 -7.57 25.08
C THR A 941 36.13 -6.35 25.77
N CYS A 942 34.89 -6.48 26.24
CA CYS A 942 34.25 -5.42 27.01
C CYS A 942 35.15 -5.01 28.18
N ALA A 943 35.58 -3.75 28.26
CA ALA A 943 36.23 -3.26 29.49
C ALA A 943 35.26 -3.35 30.71
N ALA A 944 33.95 -3.38 30.43
CA ALA A 944 32.87 -3.67 31.37
C ALA A 944 32.71 -5.16 31.72
N ALA A 945 33.44 -6.10 31.10
CA ALA A 945 33.32 -7.54 31.34
C ALA A 945 33.58 -7.97 32.79
N ALA A 946 34.33 -7.17 33.56
CA ALA A 946 34.55 -7.42 34.98
C ALA A 946 33.34 -7.01 35.87
N GLY A 947 32.46 -6.13 35.38
CA GLY A 947 31.28 -5.62 36.10
C GLY A 947 29.92 -5.88 35.44
N GLY A 948 29.90 -6.46 34.23
CA GLY A 948 28.72 -6.70 33.41
C GLY A 948 28.29 -5.51 32.53
N ILE A 949 27.28 -5.73 31.68
CA ILE A 949 26.67 -4.71 30.82
C ILE A 949 25.40 -4.21 31.50
N ALA A 950 25.25 -2.89 31.67
CA ALA A 950 24.05 -2.29 32.26
C ALA A 950 22.77 -2.62 31.46
N ALA A 951 21.59 -2.52 32.08
CA ALA A 951 20.32 -2.69 31.36
C ALA A 951 20.19 -1.65 30.22
N GLY A 952 19.88 -2.11 29.01
CA GLY A 952 19.89 -1.27 27.80
C GLY A 952 21.27 -0.79 27.36
N GLY A 953 22.34 -1.27 28.01
CA GLY A 953 23.72 -1.02 27.63
C GLY A 953 24.19 -1.98 26.54
N GLU A 954 25.30 -1.63 25.91
CA GLU A 954 25.91 -2.41 24.85
C GLU A 954 27.44 -2.46 25.00
N CYS A 955 28.04 -3.42 24.32
CA CYS A 955 29.48 -3.60 24.26
C CYS A 955 29.93 -4.13 22.90
N GLU A 956 31.03 -3.59 22.38
CA GLU A 956 31.72 -4.11 21.20
C GLU A 956 32.73 -5.22 21.56
N LEU A 957 32.66 -6.34 20.84
CA LEU A 957 33.68 -7.39 20.81
C LEU A 957 34.39 -7.34 19.46
N ARG A 958 35.75 -7.35 19.46
CA ARG A 958 36.54 -7.36 18.23
C ARG A 958 37.27 -8.68 18.05
N ILE A 959 36.98 -9.35 16.94
CA ILE A 959 37.54 -10.65 16.60
C ILE A 959 38.44 -10.48 15.38
N ARG A 960 39.70 -10.85 15.53
CA ARG A 960 40.70 -10.83 14.47
C ARG A 960 40.86 -12.21 13.86
N PHE A 961 40.78 -12.30 12.54
CA PHE A 961 41.18 -13.45 11.75
C PHE A 961 42.62 -13.26 11.26
N SER A 962 43.51 -14.23 11.52
CA SER A 962 44.95 -14.20 11.18
C SER A 962 45.44 -15.58 10.71
N PRO A 963 45.05 -16.01 9.48
CA PRO A 963 45.29 -17.36 9.02
C PRO A 963 46.75 -17.70 8.77
N GLN A 964 47.18 -18.87 9.26
CA GLN A 964 48.55 -19.39 9.07
C GLN A 964 48.68 -20.42 7.93
N THR A 965 47.58 -20.87 7.32
CA THR A 965 47.60 -21.80 6.18
C THR A 965 46.43 -21.53 5.27
N ALA A 966 46.61 -21.72 3.97
CA ALA A 966 45.55 -21.54 2.98
C ALA A 966 44.39 -22.53 3.20
N GLY A 967 43.19 -22.15 2.77
CA GLY A 967 41.95 -22.92 2.92
C GLY A 967 40.91 -22.26 3.82
N ILE A 968 39.72 -22.86 3.90
CA ILE A 968 38.63 -22.39 4.76
C ILE A 968 38.99 -22.68 6.22
N ARG A 969 38.93 -21.66 7.06
CA ARG A 969 39.13 -21.73 8.50
C ARG A 969 37.79 -21.57 9.20
N ARG A 970 37.55 -22.38 10.22
CA ARG A 970 36.34 -22.36 11.04
C ARG A 970 36.73 -22.25 12.51
N GLY A 971 35.90 -21.56 13.28
CA GLY A 971 36.06 -21.43 14.72
C GLY A 971 34.73 -21.20 15.41
N LEU A 972 34.76 -21.19 16.74
CA LEU A 972 33.60 -20.90 17.58
C LEU A 972 34.01 -19.87 18.63
N LEU A 973 33.19 -18.85 18.80
CA LEU A 973 33.28 -17.88 19.89
C LEU A 973 32.17 -18.19 20.90
N SER A 974 32.51 -18.29 22.18
CA SER A 974 31.58 -18.51 23.29
C SER A 974 31.54 -17.30 24.19
N ILE A 975 30.32 -16.86 24.54
CA ILE A 975 30.05 -15.78 25.48
C ILE A 975 29.22 -16.36 26.63
N GLN A 976 29.73 -16.25 27.85
CA GLN A 976 29.15 -16.84 29.05
C GLN A 976 28.93 -15.79 30.13
N ASP A 977 27.79 -15.91 30.81
CA ASP A 977 27.44 -15.18 32.04
C ASP A 977 26.62 -16.14 32.93
N ALA A 978 26.77 -16.03 34.25
CA ALA A 978 26.19 -16.98 35.21
C ALA A 978 24.64 -16.93 35.29
N GLY A 979 24.01 -15.88 34.75
CA GLY A 979 22.58 -15.63 34.80
C GLY A 979 21.83 -15.76 33.47
N VAL A 980 22.53 -16.02 32.34
CA VAL A 980 21.94 -16.20 31.00
C VAL A 980 22.51 -17.42 30.27
N PRO A 981 21.79 -17.99 29.29
CA PRO A 981 22.33 -19.06 28.45
C PRO A 981 23.62 -18.65 27.71
N THR A 982 24.54 -19.60 27.53
CA THR A 982 25.76 -19.38 26.74
C THR A 982 25.41 -19.05 25.29
N LEU A 983 25.93 -17.94 24.77
CA LEU A 983 25.84 -17.61 23.35
C LEU A 983 27.04 -18.20 22.61
N THR A 984 26.79 -18.77 21.43
CA THR A 984 27.83 -19.35 20.57
C THR A 984 27.74 -18.73 19.19
N ILE A 985 28.86 -18.24 18.69
CA ILE A 985 28.96 -17.56 17.39
C ILE A 985 29.90 -18.35 16.50
N SER A 986 29.43 -18.63 15.28
CA SER A 986 30.22 -19.35 14.27
C SER A 986 31.21 -18.39 13.60
N LEU A 987 32.49 -18.76 13.55
CA LEU A 987 33.53 -17.98 12.88
C LEU A 987 33.96 -18.67 11.59
N ARG A 988 34.06 -17.92 10.48
CA ARG A 988 34.51 -18.45 9.19
C ARG A 988 35.39 -17.44 8.46
N GLY A 989 36.50 -17.90 7.90
CA GLY A 989 37.35 -17.11 7.02
C GLY A 989 37.96 -17.95 5.91
N LEU A 990 38.27 -17.34 4.77
CA LEU A 990 39.01 -17.99 3.68
C LEU A 990 40.44 -17.46 3.66
N ALA A 991 41.41 -18.35 3.76
CA ALA A 991 42.82 -18.03 3.61
C ALA A 991 43.31 -18.38 2.20
N GLU A 992 43.84 -17.40 1.47
CA GLU A 992 44.45 -17.60 0.15
C GLU A 992 45.98 -17.70 0.27
N PRO A 993 46.67 -18.49 -0.57
CA PRO A 993 48.14 -18.51 -0.58
C PRO A 993 48.68 -17.14 -1.05
N GLN A 994 49.80 -16.69 -0.47
CA GLN A 994 50.47 -15.46 -0.90
C GLN A 994 50.79 -15.52 -2.41
N PRO A 995 50.58 -14.43 -3.17
CA PRO A 995 50.94 -14.41 -4.58
C PRO A 995 52.46 -14.60 -4.73
N SER A 996 52.85 -15.58 -5.55
CA SER A 996 54.26 -15.79 -5.90
C SER A 996 54.68 -14.72 -6.91
N VAL A 997 55.63 -13.87 -6.54
CA VAL A 997 56.23 -12.91 -7.48
C VAL A 997 57.18 -13.68 -8.38
N LEU A 998 56.73 -14.02 -9.59
CA LEU A 998 57.58 -14.43 -10.69
C LEU A 998 58.25 -13.18 -11.26
N PHE A 999 59.53 -12.99 -10.99
CA PHE A 999 60.36 -12.06 -11.76
C PHE A 999 60.58 -12.66 -13.14
N THR A 1000 59.80 -12.25 -14.14
CA THR A 1000 60.15 -12.44 -15.55
C THR A 1000 61.00 -11.25 -15.98
N ASN A 1001 62.31 -11.48 -16.13
CA ASN A 1001 63.19 -10.61 -16.90
C ASN A 1001 62.65 -10.51 -18.34
N GLY A 1002 62.70 -9.31 -18.90
CA GLY A 1002 62.09 -8.98 -20.19
C GLY A 1002 62.76 -9.55 -21.43
N PHE A 1003 62.25 -9.07 -22.58
CA PHE A 1003 62.64 -9.34 -23.98
C PHE A 1003 62.29 -10.77 -24.44
N GLU A 1004 61.75 -11.04 -25.62
CA GLU A 1004 61.82 -10.39 -26.93
C GLU A 1004 60.62 -10.88 -27.79
N ASN A 1005 60.21 -9.99 -28.71
CA ASN A 1005 59.37 -10.15 -29.92
C ASN A 1005 57.89 -10.53 -29.82
#